data_AF-A0AAN7U222-F1
#
_entry.id   AF-A0AAN7U222-F1
#
_cell.length_a   1.000
_cell.length_b   1.000
_cell.length_c   1.000
_cell.angle_alpha   90.00
_cell.angle_beta   90.00
_cell.angle_gamma   90.00
#
_symmetry.space_group_name_H-M   'P 1'
#
loop_
_entity.id
_entity.type
_entity.pdbx_description
1 polymer ?
#
loop_
_entity_poly.entity_id
_entity_poly.type
_entity_poly.pdbx_seq_one_letter_code
_entity_poly.pdbx_strand_id
1 'polypeptide(L)'
;MKVIIKNLILLLVSCLYIFSNNVVNCQQEVRMALLLEGQVDDLGINYEVNQGLAETEALIQRAAKVLNDVNGYDSTYDSIKSLLKQNPPYNLIITSSESQMSAALDIASDYEDTYFLIFGDIGDQELPHSKVGTYYFNLVSPHFVLGFIAGGMGKSVGMVVPGPPTENYFTANAFYAGMKYYGVSNPSLSVVATSSYNDYDTATGAGRILLTKEIDIVTQSQTDMTVANMFLNASKWAFGTNGFPQSNIYGNRIIQSVVHNFQVPFYEAANMVINNNWKSNYQFIGDFDNSFFYLDYYSFLVDPLLKNKTDDLISNIKGGLKPYLGNSDYSQLLQQTTLSNGITDFGYYAVPTTEVYTTGSINKTFMAVSILEMAICVVIGVVVVFFFNRNIMIIYSTIPYCVTILLGACLIAVAIFLWNLRDLNTQICTSKIWMASLGYNVLIGFIIIKSSLIYFKFKEMVKSKNEKISPIPFGRIVLWFVPLLIVDCVLLIIYSTSGNPGKIDSLGLDGIGRYEYTQNCVNNLTGDIILYIILVFHGLQLLYGCVIAWKTRVIDLEEFIEAHDFATAIYLITFCSFIIVILMVGVTSTSNRNTIISACAIFSSFSCILIIFGAKFWKIYKPVEDDGLPQIKLKPQKSYSGTSGNSSGGSKSKKTSAHSSASGVKSGTSAPTQTNQSAMASINIQNFVNPIEASSRTTPQNDN
;
A
#
# COMPACT_ATOMS: atom_id res chain seq x y z
N MET A 1 36.46 -24.02 79.91
CA MET A 1 36.24 -22.78 79.13
C MET A 1 37.26 -22.59 78.00
N LYS A 2 38.57 -22.36 78.25
CA LYS A 2 39.58 -22.12 77.18
C LYS A 2 39.62 -23.18 76.05
N VAL A 3 39.46 -24.47 76.37
CA VAL A 3 39.43 -25.56 75.37
C VAL A 3 38.21 -25.47 74.44
N ILE A 4 37.04 -25.10 74.96
CA ILE A 4 35.80 -24.95 74.18
C ILE A 4 35.95 -23.79 73.19
N ILE A 5 36.52 -22.66 73.64
CA ILE A 5 36.79 -21.50 72.78
C ILE A 5 37.79 -21.85 71.67
N LYS A 6 38.87 -22.60 71.98
CA LYS A 6 39.83 -23.05 70.97
C LYS A 6 39.18 -23.93 69.89
N ASN A 7 38.33 -24.89 70.30
CA ASN A 7 37.64 -25.77 69.35
C ASN A 7 36.57 -25.03 68.54
N LEU A 8 35.87 -24.05 69.12
CA LEU A 8 34.91 -23.21 68.41
C LEU A 8 35.59 -22.34 67.34
N ILE A 9 36.75 -21.76 67.66
CA ILE A 9 37.56 -21.01 66.69
C ILE A 9 38.08 -21.93 65.57
N LEU A 10 38.56 -23.14 65.90
CA LEU A 10 39.01 -24.10 64.89
C LEU A 10 37.86 -24.50 63.94
N LEU A 11 36.65 -24.69 64.47
CA LEU A 11 35.46 -25.02 63.69
C LEU A 11 35.01 -23.85 62.81
N LEU A 12 35.04 -22.61 63.32
CA LEU A 12 34.75 -21.40 62.53
C LEU A 12 35.76 -21.17 61.40
N VAL A 13 37.06 -21.36 61.67
CA VAL A 13 38.12 -21.28 60.64
C VAL A 13 37.96 -22.41 59.63
N SER A 14 37.61 -23.63 60.06
CA SER A 14 37.32 -24.75 59.16
C SER A 14 36.10 -24.47 58.27
N CYS A 15 35.01 -23.90 58.81
CA CYS A 15 33.85 -23.51 58.03
C CYS A 15 34.21 -22.41 57.02
N LEU A 16 34.93 -21.36 57.43
CA LEU A 16 35.38 -20.29 56.53
C LEU A 16 36.27 -20.82 55.40
N TYR A 17 37.13 -21.80 55.66
CA TYR A 17 37.99 -22.43 54.65
C TYR A 17 37.23 -23.35 53.68
N ILE A 18 36.08 -23.91 54.11
CA ILE A 18 35.18 -24.68 53.25
C ILE A 18 34.31 -23.75 52.41
N PHE A 19 33.92 -22.58 52.92
CA PHE A 19 33.17 -21.58 52.14
C PHE A 19 34.05 -20.78 51.15
N SER A 20 35.34 -20.54 51.44
CA SER A 20 36.22 -19.79 50.53
C SER A 20 36.66 -20.56 49.28
N ASN A 21 36.66 -21.90 49.32
CA ASN A 21 37.13 -22.75 48.23
C ASN A 21 36.01 -23.27 47.32
N ASN A 22 34.75 -22.93 47.60
CA ASN A 22 33.60 -23.23 46.75
C ASN A 22 33.18 -21.98 45.95
N VAL A 23 34.14 -21.34 45.27
CA VAL A 23 33.82 -20.55 44.08
C VAL A 23 33.46 -21.55 42.99
N VAL A 24 32.18 -21.94 42.98
CA VAL A 24 31.60 -22.63 41.83
C VAL A 24 31.68 -21.63 40.68
N ASN A 25 32.61 -21.87 39.74
CA ASN A 25 32.57 -21.24 38.43
C ASN A 25 31.27 -21.71 37.77
N CYS A 26 30.20 -20.97 37.99
CA CYS A 26 28.90 -21.19 37.38
C CYS A 26 29.02 -20.72 35.92
N GLN A 27 29.65 -21.56 35.10
CA GLN A 27 29.85 -21.31 33.68
C GLN A 27 28.49 -21.06 33.04
N GLN A 28 28.32 -19.87 32.45
CA GLN A 28 27.01 -19.43 31.99
C GLN A 28 26.54 -20.35 30.85
N GLU A 29 25.36 -20.95 31.02
CA GLU A 29 24.80 -21.83 30.00
C GLU A 29 24.42 -20.99 28.78
N VAL A 30 25.23 -21.06 27.72
CA VAL A 30 24.91 -20.39 26.45
C VAL A 30 23.79 -21.15 25.74
N ARG A 31 22.78 -20.40 25.31
CA ARG A 31 21.61 -20.88 24.57
C ARG A 31 21.44 -20.01 23.35
N MET A 32 21.94 -20.54 22.23
CA MET A 32 22.04 -19.83 20.96
C MET A 32 20.75 -19.99 20.15
N ALA A 33 20.32 -18.92 19.49
CA ALA A 33 19.30 -18.97 18.46
C ALA A 33 19.74 -18.21 17.21
N LEU A 34 19.54 -18.80 16.04
CA LEU A 34 19.85 -18.25 14.74
C LEU A 34 18.56 -17.99 13.96
N LEU A 35 18.45 -16.79 13.39
CA LEU A 35 17.37 -16.40 12.49
C LEU A 35 17.93 -16.38 11.07
N LEU A 36 17.50 -17.32 10.24
CA LEU A 36 17.79 -17.35 8.81
C LEU A 36 16.74 -16.56 8.03
N GLU A 37 17.17 -15.79 7.04
CA GLU A 37 16.26 -15.03 6.16
C GLU A 37 15.44 -15.94 5.24
N GLY A 38 16.02 -17.07 4.82
CA GLY A 38 15.36 -18.07 3.97
C GLY A 38 15.48 -19.49 4.52
N GLN A 39 15.47 -20.46 3.60
CA GLN A 39 15.60 -21.89 3.89
C GLN A 39 17.05 -22.37 3.87
N VAL A 40 17.34 -23.40 4.65
CA VAL A 40 18.68 -24.03 4.80
C VAL A 40 19.12 -24.77 3.54
N ASP A 41 18.21 -25.15 2.65
CA ASP A 41 18.48 -25.91 1.43
C ASP A 41 18.80 -25.03 0.19
N ASP A 42 19.12 -23.76 0.39
CA ASP A 42 19.45 -22.80 -0.69
C ASP A 42 20.77 -23.11 -1.43
N LEU A 43 21.63 -23.96 -0.86
CA LEU A 43 22.97 -24.29 -1.37
C LEU A 43 23.81 -23.01 -1.62
N GLY A 44 23.66 -22.07 -0.70
CA GLY A 44 24.28 -20.75 -0.71
C GLY A 44 24.46 -20.22 0.71
N ILE A 45 24.11 -18.95 0.92
CA ILE A 45 24.45 -18.25 2.15
C ILE A 45 23.68 -18.78 3.37
N ASN A 46 22.41 -19.18 3.25
CA ASN A 46 21.65 -19.71 4.40
C ASN A 46 22.16 -21.09 4.81
N TYR A 47 22.53 -21.94 3.84
CA TYR A 47 23.20 -23.22 4.09
C TYR A 47 24.50 -23.01 4.88
N GLU A 48 25.39 -22.13 4.43
CA GLU A 48 26.69 -21.90 5.08
C GLU A 48 26.58 -21.25 6.46
N VAL A 49 25.63 -20.33 6.65
CA VAL A 49 25.34 -19.76 7.98
C VAL A 49 24.85 -20.86 8.93
N ASN A 50 23.96 -21.75 8.48
CA ASN A 50 23.51 -22.89 9.28
C ASN A 50 24.65 -23.89 9.55
N GLN A 51 25.51 -24.16 8.58
CA GLN A 51 26.68 -25.03 8.71
C GLN A 51 27.66 -24.48 9.75
N GLY A 52 27.98 -23.18 9.70
CA GLY A 52 28.84 -22.51 10.68
C GLY A 52 28.26 -22.54 12.11
N LEU A 53 26.93 -22.50 12.25
CA LEU A 53 26.28 -22.73 13.54
C LEU A 53 26.45 -24.18 14.00
N ALA A 54 26.18 -25.18 13.15
CA ALA A 54 26.30 -26.59 13.49
C ALA A 54 27.74 -27.00 13.89
N GLU A 55 28.74 -26.44 13.23
CA GLU A 55 30.14 -26.60 13.62
C GLU A 55 30.45 -25.92 14.97
N THR A 56 29.86 -24.75 15.23
CA THR A 56 29.94 -24.08 16.54
C THR A 56 29.30 -24.92 17.64
N GLU A 57 28.11 -25.50 17.42
CA GLU A 57 27.43 -26.42 18.35
C GLU A 57 28.33 -27.61 18.72
N ALA A 58 29.02 -28.19 17.73
CA ALA A 58 29.92 -29.31 17.91
C ALA A 58 31.17 -28.94 18.75
N LEU A 59 31.72 -27.74 18.54
CA LEU A 59 32.87 -27.22 19.30
C LEU A 59 32.51 -26.91 20.76
N ILE A 60 31.37 -26.27 21.02
CA ILE A 60 30.96 -25.87 22.38
C ILE A 60 30.12 -26.94 23.11
N GLN A 61 29.70 -28.00 22.41
CA GLN A 61 28.84 -29.07 22.90
C GLN A 61 27.50 -28.56 23.47
N ARG A 62 26.85 -27.64 22.74
CA ARG A 62 25.52 -27.10 23.06
C ARG A 62 24.70 -26.98 21.78
N ALA A 63 23.45 -27.45 21.84
CA ALA A 63 22.50 -27.27 20.75
C ALA A 63 21.95 -25.83 20.74
N ALA A 64 21.72 -25.32 19.54
CA ALA A 64 21.11 -24.05 19.23
C ALA A 64 19.68 -24.25 18.69
N LYS A 65 18.99 -23.14 18.43
CA LYS A 65 17.70 -23.13 17.76
C LYS A 65 17.78 -22.35 16.45
N VAL A 66 17.48 -23.01 15.34
CA VAL A 66 17.34 -22.34 14.03
C VAL A 66 15.86 -22.04 13.76
N LEU A 67 15.61 -20.86 13.20
CA LEU A 67 14.34 -20.41 12.63
C LEU A 67 14.59 -20.01 11.16
N ASN A 68 13.79 -20.53 10.23
CA ASN A 68 13.88 -20.25 8.79
C ASN A 68 12.81 -19.23 8.39
N ASP A 69 12.96 -18.62 7.21
CA ASP A 69 12.03 -17.64 6.61
C ASP A 69 11.74 -16.41 7.50
N VAL A 70 12.70 -16.02 8.35
CA VAL A 70 12.56 -14.85 9.22
C VAL A 70 13.03 -13.60 8.48
N ASN A 71 12.17 -13.09 7.59
CA ASN A 71 12.44 -11.90 6.79
C ASN A 71 11.57 -10.70 7.21
N GLY A 72 12.17 -9.51 7.23
CA GLY A 72 11.50 -8.25 7.53
C GLY A 72 11.29 -7.98 9.02
N TYR A 73 10.86 -6.74 9.32
CA TYR A 73 10.83 -6.19 10.67
C TYR A 73 9.94 -6.99 11.64
N ASP A 74 8.64 -7.11 11.34
CA ASP A 74 7.67 -7.72 12.27
C ASP A 74 8.00 -9.20 12.56
N SER A 75 8.32 -9.98 11.51
CA SER A 75 8.68 -11.39 11.64
C SER A 75 9.92 -11.59 12.51
N THR A 76 10.94 -10.74 12.32
CA THR A 76 12.18 -10.75 13.12
C THR A 76 11.89 -10.39 14.57
N TYR A 77 11.19 -9.28 14.81
CA TYR A 77 10.90 -8.78 16.16
C TYR A 77 10.07 -9.81 16.96
N ASP A 78 9.00 -10.37 16.38
CA ASP A 78 8.19 -11.39 17.05
C ASP A 78 8.93 -12.73 17.24
N SER A 79 9.79 -13.12 16.29
CA SER A 79 10.62 -14.33 16.42
C SER A 79 11.62 -14.22 17.58
N ILE A 80 12.35 -13.10 17.67
CA ILE A 80 13.27 -12.85 18.80
C ILE A 80 12.47 -12.79 20.10
N LYS A 81 11.36 -12.05 20.14
CA LYS A 81 10.48 -11.91 21.32
C LYS A 81 9.91 -13.25 21.78
N SER A 82 9.66 -14.19 20.86
CA SER A 82 9.26 -15.56 21.15
C SER A 82 10.39 -16.35 21.82
N LEU A 83 11.62 -16.27 21.29
CA LEU A 83 12.82 -16.91 21.84
C LEU A 83 13.14 -16.41 23.27
N LEU A 84 13.05 -15.10 23.50
CA LEU A 84 13.33 -14.47 24.80
C LEU A 84 12.25 -14.78 25.87
N LYS A 85 11.05 -15.20 25.46
CA LYS A 85 9.96 -15.61 26.38
C LYS A 85 9.95 -17.09 26.73
N GLN A 86 10.84 -17.91 26.15
CA GLN A 86 10.91 -19.32 26.50
C GLN A 86 11.44 -19.50 27.93
N ASN A 87 11.18 -20.67 28.53
CA ASN A 87 11.63 -20.99 29.89
C ASN A 87 12.49 -22.27 29.87
N PRO A 88 13.82 -22.19 30.11
CA PRO A 88 14.62 -20.96 30.20
C PRO A 88 14.70 -20.20 28.84
N PRO A 89 15.06 -18.90 28.83
CA PRO A 89 15.18 -18.11 27.61
C PRO A 89 16.45 -18.45 26.82
N TYR A 90 16.49 -18.04 25.55
CA TYR A 90 17.74 -17.95 24.79
C TYR A 90 18.50 -16.69 25.19
N ASN A 91 19.83 -16.77 25.24
CA ASN A 91 20.67 -15.66 25.71
C ASN A 91 21.74 -15.21 24.71
N LEU A 92 21.93 -15.92 23.59
CA LEU A 92 22.68 -15.43 22.44
C LEU A 92 21.77 -15.50 21.20
N ILE A 93 21.37 -14.34 20.69
CA ILE A 93 20.55 -14.20 19.48
C ILE A 93 21.46 -13.80 18.31
N ILE A 94 21.36 -14.54 17.21
CA ILE A 94 22.17 -14.35 16.00
C ILE A 94 21.22 -14.08 14.82
N THR A 95 21.42 -12.98 14.11
CA THR A 95 20.74 -12.70 12.83
C THR A 95 21.66 -13.02 11.66
N SER A 96 21.12 -13.27 10.46
CA SER A 96 21.88 -13.65 9.27
C SER A 96 21.78 -12.70 8.08
N SER A 97 20.93 -11.67 8.15
CA SER A 97 20.68 -10.74 7.04
C SER A 97 20.43 -9.30 7.51
N GLU A 98 20.75 -8.33 6.65
CA GLU A 98 20.52 -6.90 6.89
C GLU A 98 19.03 -6.58 7.04
N SER A 99 18.13 -7.37 6.42
CA SER A 99 16.68 -7.23 6.55
C SER A 99 16.15 -7.46 7.97
N GLN A 100 16.96 -8.09 8.83
CA GLN A 100 16.68 -8.37 10.24
C GLN A 100 17.31 -7.32 11.18
N MET A 101 18.26 -6.50 10.70
CA MET A 101 19.11 -5.64 11.54
C MET A 101 18.34 -4.63 12.39
N SER A 102 17.38 -3.92 11.79
CA SER A 102 16.60 -2.88 12.49
C SER A 102 15.75 -3.44 13.64
N ALA A 103 15.00 -4.51 13.38
CA ALA A 103 14.21 -5.20 14.40
C ALA A 103 15.07 -5.81 15.52
N ALA A 104 16.28 -6.29 15.19
CA ALA A 104 17.21 -6.83 16.17
C ALA A 104 17.82 -5.74 17.08
N LEU A 105 18.15 -4.57 16.54
CA LEU A 105 18.62 -3.42 17.33
C LEU A 105 17.51 -2.85 18.22
N ASP A 106 16.29 -2.73 17.70
CA ASP A 106 15.14 -2.25 18.47
C ASP A 106 14.83 -3.17 19.65
N ILE A 107 14.76 -4.50 19.45
CA ILE A 107 14.50 -5.42 20.55
C ILE A 107 15.70 -5.60 21.50
N ALA A 108 16.94 -5.41 21.04
CA ALA A 108 18.09 -5.40 21.94
C ALA A 108 17.99 -4.25 22.96
N SER A 109 17.46 -3.10 22.56
CA SER A 109 17.20 -1.95 23.45
C SER A 109 16.24 -2.29 24.61
N ASP A 110 15.32 -3.24 24.42
CA ASP A 110 14.38 -3.71 25.45
C ASP A 110 14.99 -4.80 26.39
N TYR A 111 16.11 -5.42 26.02
CA TYR A 111 16.65 -6.63 26.67
C TYR A 111 18.18 -6.56 26.92
N GLU A 112 18.62 -5.54 27.66
CA GLU A 112 20.04 -5.30 28.02
C GLU A 112 20.79 -6.52 28.58
N ASP A 113 20.07 -7.50 29.14
CA ASP A 113 20.67 -8.70 29.72
C ASP A 113 21.09 -9.79 28.71
N THR A 114 20.57 -9.74 27.49
CA THR A 114 20.77 -10.71 26.41
C THR A 114 22.00 -10.35 25.57
N TYR A 115 22.66 -11.34 24.94
CA TYR A 115 23.71 -11.08 23.95
C TYR A 115 23.14 -11.15 22.54
N PHE A 116 23.53 -10.20 21.69
CA PHE A 116 23.09 -10.09 20.30
C PHE A 116 24.30 -10.05 19.38
N LEU A 117 24.32 -10.93 18.37
CA LEU A 117 25.27 -10.91 17.26
C LEU A 117 24.50 -10.62 15.97
N ILE A 118 24.54 -9.35 15.54
CA ILE A 118 23.68 -8.86 14.47
C ILE A 118 24.46 -8.82 13.15
N PHE A 119 23.92 -9.44 12.10
CA PHE A 119 24.48 -9.32 10.75
C PHE A 119 24.20 -7.93 10.16
N GLY A 120 25.25 -7.29 9.63
CA GLY A 120 25.16 -6.03 8.90
C GLY A 120 26.21 -5.00 9.32
N ASP A 121 26.40 -3.98 8.48
CA ASP A 121 27.20 -2.79 8.82
C ASP A 121 26.29 -1.69 9.40
N ILE A 122 26.51 -1.37 10.67
CA ILE A 122 25.80 -0.30 11.40
C ILE A 122 26.40 1.09 11.16
N GLY A 123 27.57 1.19 10.50
CA GLY A 123 28.29 2.43 10.28
C GLY A 123 28.58 3.17 11.59
N ASP A 124 28.21 4.45 11.65
CA ASP A 124 28.39 5.32 12.83
C ASP A 124 27.25 5.23 13.87
N GLN A 125 26.33 4.25 13.78
CA GLN A 125 25.23 4.11 14.74
C GLN A 125 25.72 3.59 16.10
N GLU A 126 25.24 4.19 17.20
CA GLU A 126 25.51 3.70 18.55
C GLU A 126 24.74 2.39 18.80
N LEU A 127 25.43 1.39 19.36
CA LEU A 127 24.84 0.12 19.73
C LEU A 127 23.93 0.28 20.98
N PRO A 128 22.77 -0.40 21.03
CA PRO A 128 21.81 -0.28 22.14
C PRO A 128 22.39 -0.49 23.54
N HIS A 129 23.29 -1.46 23.70
CA HIS A 129 24.00 -1.75 24.95
C HIS A 129 25.25 -2.59 24.70
N SER A 130 26.10 -2.75 25.72
CA SER A 130 27.43 -3.37 25.61
C SER A 130 27.46 -4.86 25.29
N LYS A 131 26.33 -5.57 25.33
CA LYS A 131 26.19 -6.99 24.95
C LYS A 131 25.69 -7.19 23.50
N VAL A 132 25.49 -6.11 22.76
CA VAL A 132 25.31 -6.17 21.30
C VAL A 132 26.68 -6.15 20.63
N GLY A 133 26.80 -6.90 19.54
CA GLY A 133 27.92 -6.83 18.62
C GLY A 133 27.43 -7.12 17.21
N THR A 134 28.23 -6.73 16.22
CA THR A 134 27.90 -6.91 14.80
C THR A 134 28.90 -7.82 14.11
N TYR A 135 28.45 -8.46 13.04
CA TYR A 135 29.35 -9.14 12.11
C TYR A 135 28.95 -8.89 10.66
N TYR A 136 29.96 -8.76 9.82
CA TYR A 136 29.83 -8.58 8.39
C TYR A 136 31.04 -9.20 7.68
N PHE A 137 31.15 -9.07 6.37
CA PHE A 137 32.31 -9.58 5.63
C PHE A 137 32.69 -8.70 4.43
N ASN A 138 33.94 -8.83 4.02
CA ASN A 138 34.51 -8.07 2.92
C ASN A 138 34.01 -8.62 1.57
N LEU A 139 33.17 -7.86 0.87
CA LEU A 139 32.67 -8.24 -0.46
C LEU A 139 33.70 -8.04 -1.59
N VAL A 140 34.76 -7.27 -1.36
CA VAL A 140 35.76 -6.86 -2.37
C VAL A 140 36.86 -7.91 -2.52
N SER A 141 37.45 -8.38 -1.42
CA SER A 141 38.57 -9.34 -1.46
C SER A 141 38.25 -10.70 -2.12
N PRO A 142 37.08 -11.35 -1.93
CA PRO A 142 36.79 -12.62 -2.59
C PRO A 142 36.68 -12.47 -4.12
N HIS A 143 35.98 -11.42 -4.57
CA HIS A 143 35.85 -11.10 -6.00
C HIS A 143 37.21 -10.77 -6.62
N PHE A 144 38.09 -10.05 -5.92
CA PHE A 144 39.46 -9.79 -6.37
C PHE A 144 40.29 -11.08 -6.55
N VAL A 145 40.23 -12.02 -5.61
CA VAL A 145 40.96 -13.30 -5.69
C VAL A 145 40.44 -14.16 -6.85
N LEU A 146 39.13 -14.27 -7.03
CA LEU A 146 38.56 -14.97 -8.19
C LEU A 146 38.92 -14.29 -9.52
N GLY A 147 38.95 -12.96 -9.54
CA GLY A 147 39.43 -12.16 -10.67
C GLY A 147 40.88 -12.44 -11.02
N PHE A 148 41.76 -12.60 -10.02
CA PHE A 148 43.16 -12.99 -10.23
C PHE A 148 43.30 -14.38 -10.88
N ILE A 149 42.52 -15.37 -10.43
CA ILE A 149 42.46 -16.70 -11.07
C ILE A 149 41.99 -16.56 -12.52
N ALA A 150 40.91 -15.81 -12.76
CA ALA A 150 40.35 -15.61 -14.09
C ALA A 150 41.33 -14.92 -15.06
N GLY A 151 42.07 -13.91 -14.58
CA GLY A 151 43.16 -13.27 -15.32
C GLY A 151 44.26 -14.27 -15.67
N GLY A 152 44.60 -15.17 -14.74
CA GLY A 152 45.56 -16.25 -14.97
C GLY A 152 45.14 -17.29 -16.00
N MET A 153 43.83 -17.55 -16.15
CA MET A 153 43.30 -18.45 -17.17
C MET A 153 43.27 -17.82 -18.57
N GLY A 154 43.29 -16.49 -18.68
CA GLY A 154 43.25 -15.78 -19.96
C GLY A 154 41.95 -15.98 -20.75
N LYS A 155 40.84 -16.22 -20.05
CA LYS A 155 39.51 -16.54 -20.60
C LYS A 155 38.56 -15.33 -20.59
N SER A 156 37.55 -15.33 -21.44
CA SER A 156 36.50 -14.31 -21.41
C SER A 156 35.51 -14.59 -20.28
N VAL A 157 35.21 -13.57 -19.47
CA VAL A 157 34.38 -13.70 -18.28
C VAL A 157 33.10 -12.88 -18.39
N GLY A 158 31.98 -13.50 -18.02
CA GLY A 158 30.71 -12.82 -17.76
C GLY A 158 30.49 -12.69 -16.26
N MET A 159 29.92 -11.57 -15.81
CA MET A 159 29.53 -11.37 -14.42
C MET A 159 28.12 -10.79 -14.35
N VAL A 160 27.27 -11.41 -13.52
CA VAL A 160 25.97 -10.83 -13.16
C VAL A 160 26.04 -10.24 -11.78
N VAL A 161 25.60 -9.00 -11.63
CA VAL A 161 25.59 -8.27 -10.36
C VAL A 161 24.17 -7.80 -10.04
N PRO A 162 23.85 -7.49 -8.77
CA PRO A 162 22.72 -6.64 -8.45
C PRO A 162 22.88 -5.30 -9.17
N GLY A 163 23.95 -4.56 -8.90
CA GLY A 163 24.12 -3.20 -9.42
C GLY A 163 23.13 -2.21 -8.78
N PRO A 164 23.27 -0.90 -9.06
CA PRO A 164 22.48 0.13 -8.39
C PRO A 164 20.97 -0.04 -8.67
N PRO A 165 20.08 0.21 -7.69
CA PRO A 165 20.34 0.79 -6.37
C PRO A 165 20.77 -0.23 -5.29
N THR A 166 20.84 -1.52 -5.60
CA THR A 166 20.96 -2.61 -4.62
C THR A 166 22.41 -2.93 -4.21
N GLU A 167 23.34 -2.89 -5.15
CA GLU A 167 24.79 -2.97 -4.88
C GLU A 167 25.52 -1.97 -5.79
N ASN A 168 26.51 -1.23 -5.29
CA ASN A 168 27.39 -0.47 -6.19
C ASN A 168 28.31 -1.42 -6.98
N TYR A 169 28.92 -0.98 -8.08
CA TYR A 169 29.70 -1.86 -8.97
C TYR A 169 31.07 -2.31 -8.40
N PHE A 170 31.29 -2.22 -7.09
CA PHE A 170 32.57 -2.53 -6.45
C PHE A 170 32.97 -4.01 -6.57
N THR A 171 32.02 -4.94 -6.57
CA THR A 171 32.29 -6.38 -6.78
C THR A 171 32.85 -6.66 -8.18
N ALA A 172 32.22 -6.13 -9.22
CA ALA A 172 32.70 -6.22 -10.60
C ALA A 172 34.04 -5.48 -10.81
N ASN A 173 34.20 -4.31 -10.20
CA ASN A 173 35.45 -3.55 -10.24
C ASN A 173 36.60 -4.28 -9.53
N ALA A 174 36.34 -4.91 -8.39
CA ALA A 174 37.31 -5.73 -7.66
C ALA A 174 37.75 -6.95 -8.47
N PHE A 175 36.80 -7.65 -9.09
CA PHE A 175 37.08 -8.78 -9.98
C PHE A 175 37.97 -8.36 -11.16
N TYR A 176 37.63 -7.26 -11.84
CA TYR A 176 38.41 -6.71 -12.94
C TYR A 176 39.81 -6.24 -12.50
N ALA A 177 39.94 -5.65 -11.31
CA ALA A 177 41.23 -5.28 -10.72
C ALA A 177 42.09 -6.52 -10.44
N GLY A 178 41.50 -7.61 -9.95
CA GLY A 178 42.17 -8.91 -9.78
C GLY A 178 42.73 -9.46 -11.10
N MET A 179 41.94 -9.43 -12.18
CA MET A 179 42.39 -9.86 -13.51
C MET A 179 43.60 -9.04 -13.99
N LYS A 180 43.60 -7.73 -13.75
CA LYS A 180 44.75 -6.85 -14.05
C LYS A 180 45.95 -7.13 -13.17
N TYR A 181 45.73 -7.42 -11.88
CA TYR A 181 46.79 -7.70 -10.91
C TYR A 181 47.60 -8.96 -11.26
N TYR A 182 46.98 -9.95 -11.93
CA TYR A 182 47.72 -11.09 -12.48
C TYR A 182 48.74 -10.69 -13.58
N GLY A 183 48.50 -9.56 -14.27
CA GLY A 183 49.34 -9.05 -15.36
C GLY A 183 48.62 -8.90 -16.71
N VAL A 184 47.29 -9.08 -16.78
CA VAL A 184 46.53 -8.93 -18.03
C VAL A 184 46.24 -7.45 -18.29
N SER A 185 46.82 -6.88 -19.34
CA SER A 185 46.66 -5.44 -19.65
C SER A 185 45.20 -5.04 -19.98
N ASN A 186 44.53 -5.86 -20.79
CA ASN A 186 43.14 -5.67 -21.22
C ASN A 186 42.31 -6.94 -20.95
N PRO A 187 41.82 -7.16 -19.72
CA PRO A 187 40.99 -8.32 -19.41
C PRO A 187 39.63 -8.27 -20.13
N SER A 188 39.11 -9.43 -20.55
CA SER A 188 37.77 -9.55 -21.11
C SER A 188 36.76 -9.84 -19.99
N LEU A 189 36.13 -8.79 -19.47
CA LEU A 189 35.01 -8.88 -18.51
C LEU A 189 33.76 -8.22 -19.11
N SER A 190 32.64 -8.93 -19.05
CA SER A 190 31.31 -8.46 -19.47
C SER A 190 30.35 -8.46 -18.30
N VAL A 191 29.61 -7.38 -18.05
CA VAL A 191 28.72 -7.23 -16.89
C VAL A 191 27.27 -6.98 -17.31
N VAL A 192 26.33 -7.58 -16.57
CA VAL A 192 24.88 -7.27 -16.61
C VAL A 192 24.39 -7.04 -15.17
N ALA A 193 23.57 -6.01 -14.96
CA ALA A 193 22.94 -5.68 -13.68
C ALA A 193 21.47 -6.14 -13.59
N THR A 194 20.95 -6.36 -12.38
CA THR A 194 19.63 -6.99 -12.10
C THR A 194 18.82 -6.36 -10.95
N SER A 195 19.42 -5.45 -10.17
CA SER A 195 18.95 -4.86 -8.90
C SER A 195 18.49 -5.87 -7.85
N SER A 196 18.92 -7.13 -7.93
CA SER A 196 18.57 -8.15 -6.93
C SER A 196 19.76 -9.05 -6.63
N TYR A 197 19.97 -9.36 -5.35
CA TYR A 197 20.86 -10.44 -4.93
C TYR A 197 20.25 -11.83 -5.18
N ASN A 198 18.91 -11.93 -5.22
CA ASN A 198 18.20 -13.20 -5.33
C ASN A 198 16.85 -12.99 -6.06
N ASP A 199 16.88 -12.98 -7.40
CA ASP A 199 15.67 -13.10 -8.22
C ASP A 199 15.95 -13.93 -9.47
N TYR A 200 15.35 -15.12 -9.50
CA TYR A 200 15.58 -16.13 -10.54
C TYR A 200 15.29 -15.61 -11.96
N ASP A 201 14.27 -14.79 -12.15
CA ASP A 201 13.82 -14.37 -13.49
C ASP A 201 14.73 -13.28 -14.09
N THR A 202 15.14 -12.28 -13.30
CA THR A 202 16.17 -11.31 -13.73
C THR A 202 17.54 -11.96 -13.90
N ALA A 203 17.97 -12.83 -12.98
CA ALA A 203 19.22 -13.60 -13.10
C ALA A 203 19.22 -14.48 -14.35
N THR A 204 18.10 -15.16 -14.65
CA THR A 204 17.95 -15.97 -15.87
C THR A 204 18.06 -15.13 -17.14
N GLY A 205 17.44 -13.94 -17.18
CA GLY A 205 17.52 -13.06 -18.34
C GLY A 205 18.90 -12.43 -18.54
N ALA A 206 19.55 -12.01 -17.46
CA ALA A 206 20.94 -11.53 -17.48
C ALA A 206 21.91 -12.63 -17.94
N GLY A 207 21.76 -13.85 -17.42
CA GLY A 207 22.49 -15.03 -17.86
C GLY A 207 22.29 -15.35 -19.34
N ARG A 208 21.07 -15.19 -19.88
CA ARG A 208 20.80 -15.34 -21.32
C ARG A 208 21.55 -14.31 -22.16
N ILE A 209 21.60 -13.04 -21.73
CA ILE A 209 22.36 -12.00 -22.44
C ILE A 209 23.84 -12.40 -22.54
N LEU A 210 24.45 -12.81 -21.42
CA LEU A 210 25.85 -13.26 -21.41
C LEU A 210 26.06 -14.55 -22.23
N LEU A 211 25.11 -15.48 -22.24
CA LEU A 211 25.18 -16.70 -23.06
C LEU A 211 25.15 -16.41 -24.57
N THR A 212 24.53 -15.31 -25.03
CA THR A 212 24.60 -14.90 -26.45
C THR A 212 25.97 -14.36 -26.87
N LYS A 213 26.93 -14.24 -25.94
CA LYS A 213 28.29 -13.74 -26.18
C LYS A 213 29.31 -14.87 -26.14
N GLU A 214 30.49 -14.59 -26.71
CA GLU A 214 31.67 -15.45 -26.69
C GLU A 214 32.38 -15.44 -25.32
N ILE A 215 31.60 -15.69 -24.26
CA ILE A 215 32.06 -15.77 -22.87
C ILE A 215 32.35 -17.23 -22.53
N ASP A 216 33.54 -17.53 -22.01
CA ASP A 216 33.97 -18.87 -21.61
C ASP A 216 33.50 -19.24 -20.18
N ILE A 217 33.63 -18.30 -19.23
CA ILE A 217 33.41 -18.52 -17.79
C ILE A 217 32.41 -17.49 -17.27
N VAL A 218 31.53 -17.87 -16.33
CA VAL A 218 30.67 -16.91 -15.62
C VAL A 218 30.99 -16.81 -14.14
N THR A 219 30.67 -15.68 -13.54
CA THR A 219 30.63 -15.45 -12.09
C THR A 219 29.41 -14.57 -11.75
N GLN A 220 29.10 -14.40 -10.48
CA GLN A 220 28.01 -13.53 -10.02
C GLN A 220 28.33 -12.92 -8.65
N SER A 221 27.78 -11.76 -8.29
CA SER A 221 27.71 -11.31 -6.88
C SER A 221 26.34 -11.57 -6.24
N GLN A 222 25.46 -12.29 -6.94
CA GLN A 222 24.15 -12.76 -6.46
C GLN A 222 24.30 -14.01 -5.57
N THR A 223 23.38 -14.20 -4.61
CA THR A 223 23.45 -15.25 -3.58
C THR A 223 22.91 -16.62 -4.03
N ASP A 224 22.32 -16.71 -5.23
CA ASP A 224 21.84 -17.97 -5.79
C ASP A 224 22.95 -18.73 -6.58
N MET A 225 22.56 -19.74 -7.36
CA MET A 225 23.42 -20.42 -8.34
C MET A 225 22.88 -20.30 -9.78
N THR A 226 21.88 -19.45 -10.03
CA THR A 226 21.07 -19.46 -11.26
C THR A 226 21.94 -19.26 -12.50
N VAL A 227 22.81 -18.25 -12.50
CA VAL A 227 23.64 -17.92 -13.67
C VAL A 227 24.75 -18.96 -13.87
N ALA A 228 25.36 -19.43 -12.79
CA ALA A 228 26.32 -20.55 -12.84
C ALA A 228 25.68 -21.79 -13.48
N ASN A 229 24.50 -22.20 -13.02
CA ASN A 229 23.75 -23.35 -13.55
C ASN A 229 23.44 -23.21 -15.05
N MET A 230 23.11 -22.00 -15.51
CA MET A 230 22.88 -21.74 -16.94
C MET A 230 24.13 -21.95 -17.80
N PHE A 231 25.28 -21.45 -17.37
CA PHE A 231 26.55 -21.66 -18.08
C PHE A 231 26.99 -23.12 -18.02
N LEU A 232 26.80 -23.79 -16.89
CA LEU A 232 27.03 -25.22 -16.76
C LEU A 232 26.13 -26.03 -17.71
N ASN A 233 24.85 -25.68 -17.87
CA ASN A 233 23.97 -26.32 -18.85
C ASN A 233 24.39 -26.03 -20.31
N ALA A 234 24.99 -24.86 -20.57
CA ALA A 234 25.58 -24.51 -21.87
C ALA A 234 26.97 -25.12 -22.14
N SER A 235 27.41 -26.12 -21.37
CA SER A 235 28.75 -26.75 -21.44
C SER A 235 29.93 -25.79 -21.22
N LYS A 236 29.69 -24.65 -20.55
CA LYS A 236 30.70 -23.67 -20.11
C LYS A 236 31.08 -23.92 -18.64
N TRP A 237 31.84 -22.99 -18.06
CA TRP A 237 32.35 -23.06 -16.67
C TRP A 237 31.85 -21.88 -15.82
N ALA A 238 31.96 -22.01 -14.49
CA ALA A 238 31.57 -20.95 -13.56
C ALA A 238 32.54 -20.82 -12.37
N PHE A 239 32.49 -19.69 -11.67
CA PHE A 239 33.04 -19.50 -10.33
C PHE A 239 31.91 -19.54 -9.28
N GLY A 240 32.23 -20.01 -8.08
CA GLY A 240 31.33 -20.00 -6.92
C GLY A 240 31.59 -18.79 -6.01
N THR A 241 30.53 -18.06 -5.69
CA THR A 241 30.60 -16.77 -4.97
C THR A 241 29.54 -16.60 -3.87
N ASN A 242 28.54 -17.47 -3.82
CA ASN A 242 27.46 -17.42 -2.82
C ASN A 242 27.83 -18.00 -1.44
N GLY A 243 29.12 -18.25 -1.20
CA GLY A 243 29.65 -18.86 0.01
C GLY A 243 29.64 -20.39 0.02
N PHE A 244 28.81 -21.07 -0.77
CA PHE A 244 28.76 -22.54 -0.78
C PHE A 244 29.88 -23.16 -1.63
N PRO A 245 30.51 -24.28 -1.21
CA PRO A 245 31.48 -25.05 -2.00
C PRO A 245 30.80 -25.74 -3.20
N GLN A 246 30.56 -24.97 -4.27
CA GLN A 246 29.80 -25.40 -5.44
C GLN A 246 30.42 -26.60 -6.18
N SER A 247 31.71 -26.89 -5.96
CA SER A 247 32.38 -28.07 -6.51
C SER A 247 31.81 -29.39 -5.97
N ASN A 248 31.17 -29.39 -4.79
CA ASN A 248 30.51 -30.58 -4.24
C ASN A 248 29.35 -31.09 -5.11
N ILE A 249 28.73 -30.21 -5.90
CA ILE A 249 27.61 -30.54 -6.80
C ILE A 249 28.10 -30.72 -8.24
N TYR A 250 28.94 -29.79 -8.71
CA TYR A 250 29.31 -29.67 -10.12
C TYR A 250 30.75 -30.10 -10.45
N GLY A 251 31.51 -30.49 -9.43
CA GLY A 251 32.91 -30.94 -9.55
C GLY A 251 33.80 -29.91 -10.22
N ASN A 252 34.74 -30.42 -11.03
CA ASN A 252 35.71 -29.64 -11.81
C ASN A 252 35.11 -28.63 -12.81
N ARG A 253 33.78 -28.55 -12.96
CA ARG A 253 33.13 -27.56 -13.83
C ARG A 253 33.03 -26.18 -13.18
N ILE A 254 33.09 -26.13 -11.86
CA ILE A 254 33.37 -24.92 -11.10
C ILE A 254 34.88 -24.74 -11.07
N ILE A 255 35.37 -23.58 -11.49
CA ILE A 255 36.82 -23.27 -11.53
C ILE A 255 37.38 -23.18 -10.12
N GLN A 256 36.71 -22.40 -9.28
CA GLN A 256 36.97 -22.21 -7.85
C GLN A 256 35.72 -21.60 -7.19
N SER A 257 35.48 -21.93 -5.92
CA SER A 257 34.48 -21.27 -5.05
C SER A 257 35.20 -20.54 -3.91
N VAL A 258 34.69 -19.37 -3.50
CA VAL A 258 35.01 -18.82 -2.17
C VAL A 258 33.98 -19.36 -1.18
N VAL A 259 34.47 -19.91 -0.06
CA VAL A 259 33.63 -20.50 0.97
C VAL A 259 33.62 -19.62 2.22
N HIS A 260 32.45 -19.48 2.85
CA HIS A 260 32.22 -18.54 3.97
C HIS A 260 32.17 -19.26 5.31
N ASN A 261 33.23 -19.14 6.12
CA ASN A 261 33.35 -19.80 7.40
C ASN A 261 32.66 -19.03 8.54
N PHE A 262 31.33 -19.17 8.62
CA PHE A 262 30.51 -18.59 9.69
C PHE A 262 30.77 -19.18 11.09
N GLN A 263 31.45 -20.34 11.20
CA GLN A 263 31.87 -20.88 12.50
C GLN A 263 32.82 -19.93 13.24
N VAL A 264 33.61 -19.10 12.53
CA VAL A 264 34.56 -18.16 13.17
C VAL A 264 33.85 -17.12 14.07
N PRO A 265 32.96 -16.24 13.57
CA PRO A 265 32.27 -15.26 14.41
C PRO A 265 31.33 -15.91 15.44
N PHE A 266 30.66 -17.02 15.08
CA PHE A 266 29.69 -17.68 15.96
C PHE A 266 30.37 -18.34 17.14
N TYR A 267 31.50 -19.01 16.92
CA TYR A 267 32.31 -19.58 18.00
C TYR A 267 32.94 -18.50 18.88
N GLU A 268 33.44 -17.39 18.32
CA GLU A 268 33.98 -16.29 19.16
C GLU A 268 32.88 -15.70 20.06
N ALA A 269 31.70 -15.40 19.50
CA ALA A 269 30.56 -14.88 20.26
C ALA A 269 30.08 -15.87 21.33
N ALA A 270 29.87 -17.14 20.99
CA ALA A 270 29.45 -18.16 21.95
C ALA A 270 30.48 -18.35 23.08
N ASN A 271 31.77 -18.39 22.74
CA ASN A 271 32.84 -18.49 23.72
C ASN A 271 32.94 -17.24 24.60
N MET A 272 32.62 -16.04 24.08
CA MET A 272 32.54 -14.82 24.89
C MET A 272 31.40 -14.84 25.91
N VAL A 273 30.25 -15.43 25.56
CA VAL A 273 29.12 -15.63 26.48
C VAL A 273 29.46 -16.68 27.56
N ILE A 274 30.02 -17.83 27.16
CA ILE A 274 30.42 -18.92 28.09
C ILE A 274 31.40 -18.43 29.16
N ASN A 275 32.37 -17.59 28.77
CA ASN A 275 33.40 -17.07 29.67
C ASN A 275 33.03 -15.73 30.33
N ASN A 276 31.84 -15.18 30.03
CA ASN A 276 31.37 -13.87 30.49
C ASN A 276 32.42 -12.74 30.28
N ASN A 277 33.02 -12.69 29.09
CA ASN A 277 34.06 -11.72 28.73
C ASN A 277 33.76 -11.01 27.39
N TRP A 278 32.48 -10.81 27.09
CA TRP A 278 32.00 -10.08 25.92
C TRP A 278 32.64 -8.70 25.79
N LYS A 279 33.13 -8.40 24.59
CA LYS A 279 33.77 -7.12 24.26
C LYS A 279 32.69 -6.08 23.98
N SER A 280 32.68 -4.96 24.70
CA SER A 280 31.82 -3.82 24.34
C SER A 280 32.16 -3.37 22.93
N ASN A 281 31.14 -3.11 22.12
CA ASN A 281 31.28 -2.74 20.70
C ASN A 281 32.04 -3.80 19.90
N TYR A 282 31.74 -5.09 20.13
CA TYR A 282 32.28 -6.17 19.32
C TYR A 282 31.83 -6.02 17.86
N GLN A 283 32.80 -5.94 16.96
CA GLN A 283 32.57 -5.94 15.52
C GLN A 283 33.51 -6.96 14.87
N PHE A 284 32.96 -7.87 14.07
CA PHE A 284 33.70 -8.84 13.28
C PHE A 284 33.54 -8.51 11.79
N ILE A 285 34.65 -8.41 11.05
CA ILE A 285 34.63 -8.25 9.58
C ILE A 285 35.39 -9.43 8.98
N GLY A 286 34.67 -10.37 8.37
CA GLY A 286 35.25 -11.54 7.73
C GLY A 286 36.07 -11.18 6.49
N ASP A 287 37.30 -11.71 6.39
CA ASP A 287 38.16 -11.65 5.21
C ASP A 287 39.00 -12.94 5.14
N PHE A 288 39.95 -13.03 4.22
CA PHE A 288 40.94 -14.12 4.23
C PHE A 288 41.89 -14.02 5.44
N ASP A 289 42.15 -12.84 5.99
CA ASP A 289 43.15 -12.62 7.06
C ASP A 289 42.77 -13.30 8.39
N ASN A 290 41.51 -13.21 8.80
CA ASN A 290 40.93 -13.94 9.92
C ASN A 290 40.40 -15.34 9.56
N SER A 291 40.70 -15.83 8.35
CA SER A 291 40.26 -17.14 7.83
C SER A 291 38.74 -17.35 7.79
N PHE A 292 37.97 -16.26 7.72
CA PHE A 292 36.55 -16.32 7.38
C PHE A 292 36.37 -16.78 5.92
N PHE A 293 37.17 -16.24 4.99
CA PHE A 293 37.21 -16.77 3.63
C PHE A 293 38.29 -17.84 3.45
N TYR A 294 37.91 -18.91 2.75
CA TYR A 294 38.85 -19.88 2.19
C TYR A 294 38.41 -20.27 0.78
N LEU A 295 39.30 -20.95 0.06
CA LEU A 295 39.01 -21.46 -1.28
C LEU A 295 38.71 -22.95 -1.22
N ASP A 296 37.73 -23.36 -2.02
CA ASP A 296 37.32 -24.74 -2.24
C ASP A 296 38.36 -25.50 -3.10
N TYR A 297 38.04 -26.74 -3.46
CA TYR A 297 38.77 -27.55 -4.42
C TYR A 297 38.95 -26.81 -5.78
N TYR A 298 40.21 -26.65 -6.19
CA TYR A 298 40.56 -26.11 -7.51
C TYR A 298 40.26 -27.13 -8.62
N SER A 299 39.55 -26.69 -9.67
CA SER A 299 39.39 -27.48 -10.90
C SER A 299 40.73 -27.85 -11.54
N PHE A 300 40.79 -29.02 -12.20
CA PHE A 300 41.92 -29.39 -13.08
C PHE A 300 42.18 -28.39 -14.22
N LEU A 301 41.24 -27.48 -14.50
CA LEU A 301 41.40 -26.40 -15.48
C LEU A 301 42.30 -25.26 -14.99
N VAL A 302 42.56 -25.19 -13.68
CA VAL A 302 43.50 -24.24 -13.08
C VAL A 302 44.89 -24.84 -13.10
N ASP A 303 45.82 -24.21 -13.83
CA ASP A 303 47.21 -24.67 -13.92
C ASP A 303 47.89 -24.68 -12.53
N PRO A 304 48.73 -25.69 -12.19
CA PRO A 304 49.41 -25.75 -10.90
C PRO A 304 50.27 -24.52 -10.55
N LEU A 305 50.86 -23.82 -11.53
CA LEU A 305 51.60 -22.58 -11.29
C LEU A 305 50.63 -21.43 -10.93
N LEU A 306 49.46 -21.38 -11.57
CA LEU A 306 48.42 -20.41 -11.24
C LEU A 306 47.84 -20.66 -9.85
N LYS A 307 47.63 -21.93 -9.48
CA LYS A 307 47.25 -22.32 -8.11
C LYS A 307 48.28 -21.81 -7.10
N ASN A 308 49.57 -22.16 -7.26
CA ASN A 308 50.62 -21.74 -6.32
C ASN A 308 50.69 -20.21 -6.18
N LYS A 309 50.61 -19.45 -7.28
CA LYS A 309 50.53 -17.98 -7.23
C LYS A 309 49.30 -17.44 -6.49
N THR A 310 48.18 -18.16 -6.52
CA THR A 310 46.95 -17.79 -5.82
C THR A 310 47.09 -18.09 -4.33
N ASP A 311 47.67 -19.23 -3.97
CA ASP A 311 48.00 -19.59 -2.58
C ASP A 311 49.02 -18.58 -1.98
N ASP A 312 50.02 -18.14 -2.76
CA ASP A 312 50.93 -17.05 -2.39
C ASP A 312 50.19 -15.72 -2.19
N LEU A 313 49.27 -15.36 -3.09
CA LEU A 313 48.45 -14.14 -2.97
C LEU A 313 47.61 -14.15 -1.68
N ILE A 314 46.93 -15.26 -1.39
CA ILE A 314 46.14 -15.42 -0.16
C ILE A 314 47.03 -15.38 1.08
N SER A 315 48.21 -16.00 1.02
CA SER A 315 49.19 -15.95 2.12
C SER A 315 49.69 -14.53 2.38
N ASN A 316 49.88 -13.72 1.33
CA ASN A 316 50.21 -12.29 1.46
C ASN A 316 49.03 -11.49 2.04
N ILE A 317 47.79 -11.79 1.64
CA ILE A 317 46.59 -11.16 2.23
C ILE A 317 46.47 -11.49 3.73
N LYS A 318 46.71 -12.75 4.11
CA LYS A 318 46.82 -13.19 5.51
C LYS A 318 47.97 -12.52 6.27
N GLY A 319 49.05 -12.15 5.57
CA GLY A 319 50.14 -11.32 6.07
C GLY A 319 49.80 -9.82 6.21
N GLY A 320 48.58 -9.39 5.87
CA GLY A 320 48.10 -8.01 5.97
C GLY A 320 48.21 -7.19 4.69
N LEU A 321 48.66 -7.76 3.56
CA LEU A 321 48.69 -7.06 2.28
C LEU A 321 47.26 -6.91 1.72
N LYS A 322 46.83 -5.70 1.37
CA LYS A 322 45.48 -5.45 0.82
C LYS A 322 45.55 -4.98 -0.64
N PRO A 323 45.95 -5.85 -1.60
CA PRO A 323 46.18 -5.46 -2.99
C PRO A 323 44.89 -5.02 -3.70
N TYR A 324 43.73 -5.48 -3.21
CA TYR A 324 42.41 -5.12 -3.68
C TYR A 324 42.02 -3.64 -3.41
N LEU A 325 42.70 -2.96 -2.48
CA LEU A 325 42.49 -1.53 -2.20
C LEU A 325 43.18 -0.61 -3.22
N GLY A 326 44.33 -1.03 -3.77
CA GLY A 326 45.14 -0.20 -4.65
C GLY A 326 45.56 1.11 -3.97
N ASN A 327 45.06 2.24 -4.48
CA ASN A 327 45.28 3.59 -3.93
C ASN A 327 44.04 4.17 -3.22
N SER A 328 42.99 3.35 -3.01
CA SER A 328 41.69 3.79 -2.47
C SER A 328 41.41 3.16 -1.12
N ASP A 329 40.69 3.89 -0.27
CA ASP A 329 40.18 3.34 0.98
C ASP A 329 38.98 2.41 0.72
N TYR A 330 38.72 1.47 1.64
CA TYR A 330 37.63 0.50 1.51
C TYR A 330 36.26 1.17 1.29
N SER A 331 35.97 2.24 2.05
CA SER A 331 34.73 3.03 1.90
C SER A 331 34.60 3.72 0.54
N GLN A 332 35.72 4.11 -0.09
CA GLN A 332 35.73 4.70 -1.43
C GLN A 332 35.42 3.65 -2.50
N LEU A 333 35.86 2.40 -2.30
CA LEU A 333 35.48 1.30 -3.20
C LEU A 333 33.97 1.05 -3.15
N LEU A 334 33.38 0.95 -1.96
CA LEU A 334 31.94 0.71 -1.80
C LEU A 334 31.05 1.79 -2.43
N GLN A 335 31.57 2.99 -2.66
CA GLN A 335 30.86 4.12 -3.30
C GLN A 335 30.96 4.14 -4.85
N GLN A 336 31.58 3.13 -5.48
CA GLN A 336 31.76 3.08 -6.93
C GLN A 336 30.45 2.79 -7.70
N THR A 337 29.72 3.85 -8.05
CA THR A 337 28.47 3.79 -8.84
C THR A 337 28.69 3.50 -10.34
N THR A 338 29.93 3.35 -10.81
CA THR A 338 30.28 3.11 -12.22
C THR A 338 31.26 1.94 -12.40
N LEU A 339 31.15 1.28 -13.55
CA LEU A 339 32.07 0.22 -13.96
C LEU A 339 33.42 0.79 -14.41
N SER A 340 34.49 0.04 -14.12
CA SER A 340 35.87 0.40 -14.47
C SER A 340 36.13 0.40 -15.98
N ASN A 341 36.98 1.33 -16.42
CA ASN A 341 37.36 1.47 -17.84
C ASN A 341 37.92 0.15 -18.42
N GLY A 342 37.23 -0.35 -19.45
CA GLY A 342 37.52 -1.59 -20.18
C GLY A 342 36.66 -2.79 -19.80
N ILE A 343 35.79 -2.67 -18.79
CA ILE A 343 34.68 -3.60 -18.62
C ILE A 343 33.64 -3.36 -19.74
N THR A 344 33.11 -4.43 -20.32
CA THR A 344 32.02 -4.36 -21.30
C THR A 344 30.68 -4.34 -20.55
N ASP A 345 30.05 -3.17 -20.49
CA ASP A 345 28.74 -2.99 -19.87
C ASP A 345 27.61 -3.36 -20.85
N PHE A 346 26.78 -4.34 -20.48
CA PHE A 346 25.55 -4.68 -21.20
C PHE A 346 24.30 -4.03 -20.56
N GLY A 347 24.49 -3.23 -19.52
CA GLY A 347 23.45 -2.47 -18.85
C GLY A 347 22.58 -3.32 -17.93
N TYR A 348 21.35 -2.85 -17.76
CA TYR A 348 20.39 -3.36 -16.80
C TYR A 348 19.39 -4.32 -17.44
N TYR A 349 19.20 -5.51 -16.86
CA TYR A 349 18.13 -6.43 -17.24
C TYR A 349 16.93 -6.33 -16.29
N ALA A 350 15.81 -5.85 -16.81
CA ALA A 350 14.49 -6.00 -16.20
C ALA A 350 13.72 -7.12 -16.92
N VAL A 351 12.90 -7.87 -16.17
CA VAL A 351 11.89 -8.74 -16.80
C VAL A 351 10.88 -7.84 -17.53
N PRO A 352 10.59 -8.07 -18.83
CA PRO A 352 9.62 -7.26 -19.55
C PRO A 352 8.22 -7.44 -18.98
N THR A 353 7.61 -6.35 -18.52
CA THR A 353 6.27 -6.36 -17.95
C THR A 353 5.21 -6.15 -19.02
N THR A 354 4.02 -6.72 -18.81
CA THR A 354 2.89 -6.60 -19.73
C THR A 354 1.71 -5.89 -19.08
N GLU A 355 1.11 -4.95 -19.81
CA GLU A 355 -0.04 -4.19 -19.34
C GLU A 355 -1.33 -5.01 -19.44
N VAL A 356 -2.06 -5.19 -18.33
CA VAL A 356 -3.27 -6.02 -18.28
C VAL A 356 -4.50 -5.23 -17.83
N TYR A 357 -5.55 -5.27 -18.65
CA TYR A 357 -6.83 -4.61 -18.42
C TYR A 357 -7.97 -5.62 -18.32
N THR A 358 -8.23 -6.10 -17.11
CA THR A 358 -9.28 -7.11 -16.85
C THR A 358 -10.71 -6.59 -17.11
N THR A 359 -10.95 -5.28 -17.07
CA THR A 359 -12.31 -4.67 -17.15
C THR A 359 -12.58 -3.87 -18.43
N GLY A 360 -11.81 -4.06 -19.51
CA GLY A 360 -11.91 -3.26 -20.74
C GLY A 360 -13.31 -3.16 -21.37
N SER A 361 -14.16 -4.18 -21.21
CA SER A 361 -15.56 -4.14 -21.65
C SER A 361 -16.45 -3.25 -20.78
N ILE A 362 -16.25 -3.26 -19.46
CA ILE A 362 -17.03 -2.47 -18.49
C ILE A 362 -16.72 -0.98 -18.67
N ASN A 363 -15.43 -0.63 -18.77
CA ASN A 363 -15.01 0.76 -18.97
C ASN A 363 -15.58 1.34 -20.29
N LYS A 364 -15.60 0.54 -21.37
CA LYS A 364 -16.24 0.93 -22.65
C LYS A 364 -17.74 1.19 -22.49
N THR A 365 -18.45 0.40 -21.69
CA THR A 365 -19.87 0.63 -21.39
C THR A 365 -20.08 1.95 -20.66
N PHE A 366 -19.30 2.25 -19.62
CA PHE A 366 -19.44 3.53 -18.90
C PHE A 366 -19.08 4.75 -19.76
N MET A 367 -18.03 4.67 -20.59
CA MET A 367 -17.72 5.73 -21.55
C MET A 367 -18.85 5.96 -22.57
N ALA A 368 -19.49 4.89 -23.07
CA ALA A 368 -20.62 5.03 -23.99
C ALA A 368 -21.84 5.67 -23.32
N VAL A 369 -22.14 5.29 -22.06
CA VAL A 369 -23.27 5.84 -21.30
C VAL A 369 -23.04 7.30 -20.93
N SER A 370 -21.82 7.71 -20.55
CA SER A 370 -21.55 9.12 -20.23
C SER A 370 -21.60 10.04 -21.46
N ILE A 371 -21.19 9.54 -22.64
CA ILE A 371 -21.38 10.25 -23.92
C ILE A 371 -22.88 10.41 -24.23
N LEU A 372 -23.69 9.37 -23.99
CA LEU A 372 -25.14 9.43 -24.18
C LEU A 372 -25.81 10.42 -23.22
N GLU A 373 -25.42 10.43 -21.95
CA GLU A 373 -25.91 11.39 -20.95
C GLU A 373 -25.60 12.84 -21.36
N MET A 374 -24.36 13.11 -21.78
CA MET A 374 -23.95 14.42 -22.28
C MET A 374 -24.75 14.84 -23.52
N ALA A 375 -24.99 13.93 -24.47
CA ALA A 375 -25.82 14.19 -25.64
C ALA A 375 -27.27 14.53 -25.26
N ILE A 376 -27.86 13.80 -24.30
CA ILE A 376 -29.20 14.07 -23.77
C ILE A 376 -29.25 15.45 -23.11
N CYS A 377 -28.24 15.82 -22.31
CA CYS A 377 -28.15 17.16 -21.69
C CYS A 377 -28.11 18.28 -22.73
N VAL A 378 -27.33 18.12 -23.81
CA VAL A 378 -27.27 19.10 -24.91
C VAL A 378 -28.61 19.21 -25.63
N VAL A 379 -29.28 18.09 -25.93
CA VAL A 379 -30.60 18.09 -26.56
C VAL A 379 -31.65 18.79 -25.68
N ILE A 380 -31.70 18.48 -24.38
CA ILE A 380 -32.60 19.16 -23.43
C ILE A 380 -32.28 20.66 -23.38
N GLY A 381 -31.01 21.04 -23.37
CA GLY A 381 -30.58 22.44 -23.40
C GLY A 381 -31.07 23.20 -24.64
N VAL A 382 -30.93 22.61 -25.83
CA VAL A 382 -31.42 23.19 -27.10
C VAL A 382 -32.95 23.31 -27.08
N VAL A 383 -33.67 22.30 -26.61
CA VAL A 383 -35.14 22.33 -26.47
C VAL A 383 -35.57 23.45 -25.51
N VAL A 384 -34.90 23.59 -24.36
CA VAL A 384 -35.16 24.67 -23.40
C VAL A 384 -34.93 26.04 -24.03
N VAL A 385 -33.82 26.25 -24.75
CA VAL A 385 -33.58 27.55 -25.42
C VAL A 385 -34.62 27.83 -26.51
N PHE A 386 -35.01 26.83 -27.32
CA PHE A 386 -35.92 27.05 -28.45
C PHE A 386 -37.38 27.27 -28.02
N PHE A 387 -37.91 26.46 -27.11
CA PHE A 387 -39.32 26.56 -26.70
C PHE A 387 -39.58 27.74 -25.75
N PHE A 388 -38.67 28.01 -24.80
CA PHE A 388 -38.86 29.11 -23.85
C PHE A 388 -38.64 30.50 -24.48
N ASN A 389 -37.93 30.59 -25.61
CA ASN A 389 -37.87 31.82 -26.41
C ASN A 389 -39.17 32.12 -27.19
N ARG A 390 -40.13 31.19 -27.26
CA ARG A 390 -41.38 31.35 -28.01
C ARG A 390 -42.66 31.41 -27.15
N ASN A 391 -42.70 30.71 -26.02
CA ASN A 391 -43.87 30.70 -25.13
C ASN A 391 -43.58 31.36 -23.77
N ILE A 392 -44.38 32.38 -23.42
CA ILE A 392 -44.18 33.25 -22.25
C ILE A 392 -44.61 32.57 -20.91
N MET A 393 -45.41 31.51 -20.99
CA MET A 393 -46.12 30.91 -19.84
C MET A 393 -45.40 29.70 -19.21
N ILE A 394 -44.16 29.89 -18.72
CA ILE A 394 -43.55 28.99 -17.72
C ILE A 394 -42.89 29.88 -16.64
N ILE A 395 -43.70 30.29 -15.67
CA ILE A 395 -43.60 31.62 -15.05
C ILE A 395 -42.40 31.80 -14.06
N TYR A 396 -41.71 30.73 -13.64
CA TYR A 396 -40.77 30.79 -12.49
C TYR A 396 -39.34 30.22 -12.69
N SER A 397 -38.96 29.81 -13.91
CA SER A 397 -37.58 29.35 -14.21
C SER A 397 -36.95 30.15 -15.35
N THR A 398 -35.78 30.77 -15.10
CA THR A 398 -35.02 31.46 -16.15
C THR A 398 -34.23 30.46 -17.00
N ILE A 399 -34.22 30.65 -18.33
CA ILE A 399 -33.41 29.87 -19.28
C ILE A 399 -31.95 29.66 -18.80
N PRO A 400 -31.18 30.69 -18.37
CA PRO A 400 -29.81 30.50 -17.91
C PRO A 400 -29.67 29.58 -16.68
N TYR A 401 -30.68 29.52 -15.79
CA TYR A 401 -30.66 28.61 -14.65
C TYR A 401 -30.72 27.14 -15.12
N CYS A 402 -31.64 26.83 -16.03
CA CYS A 402 -31.79 25.49 -16.60
C CYS A 402 -30.51 25.05 -17.35
N VAL A 403 -29.92 25.95 -18.16
CA VAL A 403 -28.67 25.65 -18.89
C VAL A 403 -27.49 25.43 -17.93
N THR A 404 -27.41 26.17 -16.82
CA THR A 404 -26.32 26.00 -15.84
C THR A 404 -26.40 24.66 -15.11
N ILE A 405 -27.61 24.17 -14.77
CA ILE A 405 -27.78 22.83 -14.19
C ILE A 405 -27.35 21.74 -15.18
N LEU A 406 -27.71 21.86 -16.45
CA LEU A 406 -27.28 20.92 -17.50
C LEU A 406 -25.77 20.94 -17.70
N LEU A 407 -25.12 22.11 -17.61
CA LEU A 407 -23.66 22.21 -17.61
C LEU A 407 -23.01 21.45 -16.45
N GLY A 408 -23.56 21.55 -15.24
CA GLY A 408 -23.10 20.78 -14.08
C GLY A 408 -23.18 19.27 -14.32
N ALA A 409 -24.28 18.80 -14.91
CA ALA A 409 -24.45 17.39 -15.25
C ALA A 409 -23.49 16.92 -16.37
N CYS A 410 -23.25 17.75 -17.40
CA CYS A 410 -22.22 17.49 -18.41
C CYS A 410 -20.82 17.36 -17.81
N LEU A 411 -20.46 18.17 -16.81
CA LEU A 411 -19.17 18.07 -16.12
C LEU A 411 -19.03 16.74 -15.35
N ILE A 412 -20.10 16.26 -14.72
CA ILE A 412 -20.14 14.92 -14.08
C ILE A 412 -19.93 13.83 -15.14
N ALA A 413 -20.63 13.90 -16.29
CA ALA A 413 -20.45 12.96 -17.40
C ALA A 413 -19.01 12.96 -17.96
N VAL A 414 -18.37 14.13 -18.07
CA VAL A 414 -16.95 14.24 -18.44
C VAL A 414 -16.05 13.60 -17.38
N ALA A 415 -16.33 13.77 -16.08
CA ALA A 415 -15.58 13.12 -15.01
C ALA A 415 -15.66 11.59 -15.13
N ILE A 416 -16.85 11.03 -15.34
CA ILE A 416 -17.08 9.59 -15.54
C ILE A 416 -16.31 9.08 -16.76
N PHE A 417 -16.31 9.83 -17.87
CA PHE A 417 -15.51 9.49 -19.05
C PHE A 417 -14.02 9.41 -18.72
N LEU A 418 -13.46 10.43 -18.04
CA LEU A 418 -12.06 10.46 -17.62
C LEU A 418 -11.69 9.32 -16.65
N TRP A 419 -12.62 8.88 -15.80
CA TRP A 419 -12.42 7.75 -14.87
C TRP A 419 -12.31 6.39 -15.56
N ASN A 420 -12.80 6.27 -16.80
CA ASN A 420 -12.86 5.02 -17.56
C ASN A 420 -11.93 5.00 -18.77
N LEU A 421 -11.10 6.04 -18.96
CA LEU A 421 -10.04 6.06 -19.97
C LEU A 421 -9.00 4.96 -19.71
N ARG A 422 -8.48 4.38 -20.79
CA ARG A 422 -7.41 3.37 -20.76
C ARG A 422 -6.06 3.99 -20.38
N ASP A 423 -5.65 4.98 -21.17
CA ASP A 423 -4.31 5.57 -21.09
C ASP A 423 -4.35 6.75 -20.12
N LEU A 424 -3.75 6.56 -18.94
CA LEU A 424 -3.69 7.59 -17.92
C LEU A 424 -2.47 8.48 -18.12
N ASN A 425 -2.62 9.76 -17.80
CA ASN A 425 -1.53 10.69 -17.63
C ASN A 425 -1.81 11.57 -16.40
N THR A 426 -0.79 12.29 -15.91
CA THR A 426 -0.90 13.19 -14.74
C THR A 426 -2.06 14.17 -14.89
N GLN A 427 -2.30 14.69 -16.10
CA GLN A 427 -3.37 15.66 -16.37
C GLN A 427 -4.76 15.05 -16.25
N ILE A 428 -4.97 13.80 -16.68
CA ILE A 428 -6.21 13.02 -16.51
C ILE A 428 -6.42 12.70 -15.02
N CYS A 429 -5.36 12.31 -14.30
CA CYS A 429 -5.40 12.05 -12.86
C CYS A 429 -5.84 13.27 -12.03
N THR A 430 -5.44 14.48 -12.43
CA THR A 430 -5.96 15.74 -11.88
C THR A 430 -7.39 16.02 -12.35
N SER A 431 -7.62 15.98 -13.67
CA SER A 431 -8.85 16.48 -14.29
C SER A 431 -10.10 15.71 -13.87
N LYS A 432 -10.00 14.40 -13.61
CA LYS A 432 -11.13 13.59 -13.14
C LYS A 432 -11.74 14.14 -11.84
N ILE A 433 -10.91 14.51 -10.86
CA ILE A 433 -11.36 15.09 -9.58
C ILE A 433 -11.99 16.46 -9.80
N TRP A 434 -11.34 17.30 -10.62
CA TRP A 434 -11.83 18.65 -10.95
C TRP A 434 -13.22 18.62 -11.59
N MET A 435 -13.41 17.77 -12.61
CA MET A 435 -14.69 17.68 -13.33
C MET A 435 -15.81 17.15 -12.44
N ALA A 436 -15.52 16.18 -11.55
CA ALA A 436 -16.49 15.68 -10.59
C ALA A 436 -16.87 16.75 -9.55
N SER A 437 -15.88 17.39 -8.92
CA SER A 437 -16.11 18.39 -7.86
C SER A 437 -16.89 19.59 -8.40
N LEU A 438 -16.42 20.19 -9.50
CA LEU A 438 -17.10 21.32 -10.15
C LEU A 438 -18.48 20.93 -10.67
N GLY A 439 -18.63 19.73 -11.25
CA GLY A 439 -19.91 19.24 -11.77
C GLY A 439 -20.96 19.10 -10.67
N TYR A 440 -20.63 18.44 -9.55
CA TYR A 440 -21.52 18.33 -8.40
C TYR A 440 -21.78 19.68 -7.71
N ASN A 441 -20.77 20.54 -7.57
CA ASN A 441 -20.94 21.88 -7.00
C ASN A 441 -21.92 22.72 -7.83
N VAL A 442 -21.76 22.73 -9.16
CA VAL A 442 -22.67 23.44 -10.08
C VAL A 442 -24.08 22.81 -10.05
N LEU A 443 -24.19 21.48 -10.15
CA LEU A 443 -25.48 20.79 -10.14
C LEU A 443 -26.24 21.00 -8.81
N ILE A 444 -25.64 20.60 -7.70
CA ILE A 444 -26.28 20.59 -6.37
C ILE A 444 -26.36 22.02 -5.81
N GLY A 445 -25.29 22.81 -5.94
CA GLY A 445 -25.23 24.18 -5.41
C GLY A 445 -26.32 25.10 -5.99
N PHE A 446 -26.58 25.04 -7.29
CA PHE A 446 -27.68 25.82 -7.90
C PHE A 446 -29.08 25.36 -7.46
N ILE A 447 -29.27 24.05 -7.22
CA ILE A 447 -30.53 23.51 -6.67
C ILE A 447 -30.72 24.02 -5.23
N ILE A 448 -29.69 23.91 -4.39
CA ILE A 448 -29.69 24.34 -2.99
C ILE A 448 -29.96 25.84 -2.84
N ILE A 449 -29.27 26.67 -3.62
CA ILE A 449 -29.39 28.13 -3.50
C ILE A 449 -30.75 28.62 -3.99
N LYS A 450 -31.26 28.11 -5.12
CA LYS A 450 -32.61 28.47 -5.59
C LYS A 450 -33.65 28.05 -4.57
N SER A 451 -33.55 26.84 -4.01
CA SER A 451 -34.43 26.34 -2.95
C SER A 451 -34.35 27.19 -1.67
N SER A 452 -33.16 27.66 -1.29
CA SER A 452 -32.95 28.55 -0.14
C SER A 452 -33.60 29.92 -0.36
N LEU A 453 -33.44 30.50 -1.55
CA LEU A 453 -34.04 31.79 -1.92
C LEU A 453 -35.56 31.69 -2.02
N ILE A 454 -36.11 30.57 -2.51
CA ILE A 454 -37.56 30.27 -2.47
C ILE A 454 -38.05 30.25 -1.02
N TYR A 455 -37.40 29.50 -0.13
CA TYR A 455 -37.77 29.42 1.28
C TYR A 455 -37.74 30.79 1.99
N PHE A 456 -36.69 31.60 1.76
CA PHE A 456 -36.62 32.95 2.31
C PHE A 456 -37.71 33.87 1.74
N LYS A 457 -38.01 33.77 0.44
CA LYS A 457 -39.08 34.56 -0.18
C LYS A 457 -40.46 34.18 0.38
N PHE A 458 -40.75 32.89 0.53
CA PHE A 458 -41.96 32.40 1.17
C PHE A 458 -42.10 32.95 2.60
N LYS A 459 -41.05 32.85 3.41
CA LYS A 459 -41.04 33.41 4.78
C LYS A 459 -41.27 34.93 4.81
N GLU A 460 -40.72 35.67 3.86
CA GLU A 460 -40.94 37.12 3.71
C GLU A 460 -42.40 37.43 3.36
N MET A 461 -43.00 36.71 2.40
CA MET A 461 -44.41 36.90 2.00
C MET A 461 -45.36 36.60 3.17
N VAL A 462 -45.15 35.49 3.88
CA VAL A 462 -45.93 35.12 5.08
C VAL A 462 -45.83 36.20 6.17
N LYS A 463 -44.64 36.78 6.38
CA LYS A 463 -44.42 37.86 7.37
C LYS A 463 -45.06 39.19 6.92
N SER A 464 -44.93 39.53 5.64
CA SER A 464 -45.36 40.82 5.09
C SER A 464 -46.84 40.86 4.71
N LYS A 465 -47.54 39.72 4.68
CA LYS A 465 -48.90 39.56 4.11
C LYS A 465 -49.04 40.12 2.69
N ASN A 466 -47.96 40.06 1.91
CA ASN A 466 -47.92 40.58 0.54
C ASN A 466 -48.14 39.44 -0.44
N GLU A 467 -49.21 39.53 -1.24
CA GLU A 467 -49.62 38.51 -2.21
C GLU A 467 -48.89 38.63 -3.56
N LYS A 468 -48.08 39.69 -3.78
CA LYS A 468 -47.33 39.86 -5.04
C LYS A 468 -46.13 38.91 -5.13
N ILE A 469 -46.34 37.79 -5.82
CA ILE A 469 -45.29 36.85 -6.21
C ILE A 469 -44.47 37.45 -7.37
N SER A 470 -43.14 37.44 -7.24
CA SER A 470 -42.20 37.85 -8.29
C SER A 470 -41.13 36.79 -8.51
N PRO A 471 -40.74 36.46 -9.75
CA PRO A 471 -39.69 35.46 -10.01
C PRO A 471 -38.34 35.90 -9.40
N ILE A 472 -37.54 34.92 -8.99
CA ILE A 472 -36.21 35.16 -8.41
C ILE A 472 -35.23 35.48 -9.55
N PRO A 473 -34.57 36.66 -9.56
CA PRO A 473 -33.66 37.01 -10.63
C PRO A 473 -32.40 36.15 -10.62
N PHE A 474 -31.98 35.67 -11.79
CA PHE A 474 -30.82 34.78 -11.96
C PHE A 474 -29.54 35.35 -11.33
N GLY A 475 -29.28 36.66 -11.48
CA GLY A 475 -28.12 37.31 -10.87
C GLY A 475 -28.05 37.19 -9.35
N ARG A 476 -29.20 37.07 -8.65
CA ARG A 476 -29.22 36.83 -7.19
C ARG A 476 -28.85 35.39 -6.84
N ILE A 477 -29.18 34.42 -7.70
CA ILE A 477 -28.77 33.02 -7.54
C ILE A 477 -27.24 32.93 -7.72
N VAL A 478 -26.72 33.50 -8.81
CA VAL A 478 -25.26 33.53 -9.10
C VAL A 478 -24.47 34.22 -7.98
N LEU A 479 -24.94 35.37 -7.47
CA LEU A 479 -24.29 36.08 -6.36
C LEU A 479 -24.12 35.23 -5.10
N TRP A 480 -25.09 34.35 -4.81
CA TRP A 480 -25.03 33.42 -3.66
C TRP A 480 -24.22 32.16 -3.97
N PHE A 481 -24.02 31.81 -5.25
CA PHE A 481 -23.26 30.65 -5.69
C PHE A 481 -21.75 30.91 -5.80
N VAL A 482 -21.36 32.10 -6.27
CA VAL A 482 -19.95 32.48 -6.47
C VAL A 482 -19.06 32.17 -5.25
N PRO A 483 -19.46 32.42 -3.99
CA PRO A 483 -18.65 32.02 -2.83
C PRO A 483 -18.41 30.51 -2.71
N LEU A 484 -19.41 29.67 -3.02
CA LEU A 484 -19.26 28.20 -2.99
C LEU A 484 -18.34 27.71 -4.12
N LEU A 485 -18.42 28.34 -5.30
CA LEU A 485 -17.53 28.04 -6.42
C LEU A 485 -16.08 28.45 -6.11
N ILE A 486 -15.86 29.61 -5.49
CA ILE A 486 -14.52 30.08 -5.11
C ILE A 486 -13.88 29.11 -4.11
N VAL A 487 -14.61 28.66 -3.08
CA VAL A 487 -14.08 27.70 -2.08
C VAL A 487 -13.66 26.38 -2.74
N ASP A 488 -14.51 25.82 -3.59
CA ASP A 488 -14.24 24.57 -4.33
C ASP A 488 -13.02 24.72 -5.26
N CYS A 489 -12.97 25.80 -6.08
CA CYS A 489 -11.81 26.10 -6.91
C CYS A 489 -10.52 26.26 -6.11
N VAL A 490 -10.54 26.90 -4.94
CA VAL A 490 -9.36 27.03 -4.07
C VAL A 490 -8.91 25.67 -3.53
N LEU A 491 -9.83 24.83 -3.07
CA LEU A 491 -9.51 23.46 -2.61
C LEU A 491 -8.92 22.61 -3.75
N LEU A 492 -9.48 22.71 -4.96
CA LEU A 492 -9.00 22.01 -6.14
C LEU A 492 -7.62 22.50 -6.62
N ILE A 493 -7.33 23.80 -6.50
CA ILE A 493 -5.99 24.35 -6.77
C ILE A 493 -4.97 23.80 -5.76
N ILE A 494 -5.32 23.78 -4.47
CA ILE A 494 -4.45 23.24 -3.41
C ILE A 494 -4.22 21.73 -3.62
N TYR A 495 -5.25 20.98 -4.00
CA TYR A 495 -5.13 19.57 -4.40
C TYR A 495 -4.13 19.38 -5.55
N SER A 496 -4.26 20.15 -6.63
CA SER A 496 -3.35 20.05 -7.80
C SER A 496 -1.91 20.40 -7.47
N THR A 497 -1.65 21.41 -6.63
CA THR A 497 -0.30 21.89 -6.34
C THR A 497 0.41 21.11 -5.23
N SER A 498 -0.34 20.70 -4.20
CA SER A 498 0.23 20.07 -2.99
C SER A 498 0.05 18.55 -2.97
N GLY A 499 -0.97 18.02 -3.65
CA GLY A 499 -1.26 16.58 -3.70
C GLY A 499 -0.42 15.77 -4.70
N ASN A 500 0.17 16.46 -5.68
CA ASN A 500 0.92 15.89 -6.82
C ASN A 500 0.28 14.61 -7.42
N PRO A 501 -0.99 14.67 -7.88
CA PRO A 501 -1.71 13.50 -8.41
C PRO A 501 -1.03 12.94 -9.67
N GLY A 502 -0.38 11.79 -9.53
CA GLY A 502 0.44 11.17 -10.57
C GLY A 502 -0.13 9.85 -11.10
N LYS A 503 0.28 9.48 -12.33
CA LYS A 503 0.17 8.10 -12.80
C LYS A 503 1.28 7.26 -12.14
N ILE A 504 0.94 6.07 -11.65
CA ILE A 504 1.90 5.02 -11.25
C ILE A 504 1.48 3.70 -11.88
N ASP A 505 2.43 3.01 -12.51
CA ASP A 505 2.25 1.66 -13.03
C ASP A 505 2.39 0.67 -11.85
N SER A 506 1.28 0.02 -11.48
CA SER A 506 1.19 -0.81 -10.27
C SER A 506 1.25 -2.29 -10.63
N LEU A 507 2.25 -3.00 -10.11
CA LEU A 507 2.43 -4.45 -10.27
C LEU A 507 1.61 -5.22 -9.22
N GLY A 508 1.10 -6.41 -9.58
CA GLY A 508 0.49 -7.36 -8.63
C GLY A 508 -0.80 -6.93 -7.93
N LEU A 509 -1.39 -5.78 -8.28
CA LEU A 509 -2.67 -5.33 -7.70
C LEU A 509 -3.87 -6.09 -8.29
N ASP A 510 -4.96 -6.18 -7.53
CA ASP A 510 -6.24 -6.78 -7.96
C ASP A 510 -6.13 -8.24 -8.50
N GLY A 511 -5.06 -8.98 -8.13
CA GLY A 511 -4.87 -10.39 -8.48
C GLY A 511 -4.23 -10.64 -9.86
N ILE A 512 -3.59 -9.63 -10.46
CA ILE A 512 -2.81 -9.77 -11.69
C ILE A 512 -1.48 -10.51 -11.44
N GLY A 513 -0.88 -11.06 -12.50
CA GLY A 513 0.37 -11.82 -12.45
C GLY A 513 1.60 -11.00 -12.02
N ARG A 514 2.68 -11.69 -11.61
CA ARG A 514 3.93 -11.08 -11.09
C ARG A 514 4.57 -10.04 -12.03
N TYR A 515 4.40 -10.21 -13.35
CA TYR A 515 4.92 -9.33 -14.40
C TYR A 515 3.83 -8.52 -15.11
N GLU A 516 2.62 -8.53 -14.57
CA GLU A 516 1.49 -7.78 -15.09
C GLU A 516 1.31 -6.50 -14.29
N TYR A 517 1.06 -5.38 -14.98
CA TYR A 517 0.80 -4.09 -14.35
C TYR A 517 -0.50 -3.45 -14.83
N THR A 518 -1.08 -2.63 -13.97
CA THR A 518 -2.21 -1.75 -14.27
C THR A 518 -1.83 -0.30 -13.98
N GLN A 519 -2.30 0.63 -14.82
CA GLN A 519 -2.11 2.06 -14.59
C GLN A 519 -3.09 2.54 -13.51
N ASN A 520 -2.59 3.20 -12.47
CA ASN A 520 -3.41 3.84 -11.44
C ASN A 520 -3.02 5.30 -11.25
N CYS A 521 -3.97 6.12 -10.76
CA CYS A 521 -3.64 7.46 -10.25
C CYS A 521 -3.46 7.38 -8.74
N VAL A 522 -2.35 7.91 -8.23
CA VAL A 522 -1.98 7.92 -6.82
C VAL A 522 -1.64 9.36 -6.41
N ASN A 523 -1.96 9.73 -5.17
CA ASN A 523 -1.61 11.02 -4.58
C ASN A 523 -0.56 10.82 -3.48
N ASN A 524 0.06 11.90 -3.03
CA ASN A 524 0.76 11.89 -1.75
C ASN A 524 -0.24 12.00 -0.56
N LEU A 525 0.25 11.76 0.66
CA LEU A 525 -0.53 11.86 1.90
C LEU A 525 -1.29 13.19 2.03
N THR A 526 -0.65 14.31 1.64
CA THR A 526 -1.27 15.64 1.65
C THR A 526 -2.45 15.73 0.69
N GLY A 527 -2.33 15.14 -0.50
CA GLY A 527 -3.39 15.09 -1.51
C GLY A 527 -4.62 14.32 -1.03
N ASP A 528 -4.41 13.19 -0.35
CA ASP A 528 -5.51 12.41 0.23
C ASP A 528 -6.21 13.18 1.36
N ILE A 529 -5.46 13.88 2.24
CA ILE A 529 -6.04 14.78 3.25
C ILE A 529 -6.91 15.87 2.58
N ILE A 530 -6.43 16.47 1.47
CA ILE A 530 -7.20 17.49 0.74
C ILE A 530 -8.46 16.88 0.09
N LEU A 531 -8.39 15.66 -0.44
CA LEU A 531 -9.58 14.95 -0.96
C LEU A 531 -10.63 14.71 0.14
N TYR A 532 -10.22 14.36 1.36
CA TYR A 532 -11.15 14.27 2.50
C TYR A 532 -11.77 15.64 2.85
N ILE A 533 -11.01 16.74 2.77
CA ILE A 533 -11.54 18.10 3.00
C ILE A 533 -12.58 18.47 1.92
N ILE A 534 -12.31 18.15 0.65
CA ILE A 534 -13.26 18.33 -0.46
C ILE A 534 -14.53 17.49 -0.23
N LEU A 535 -14.38 16.22 0.17
CA LEU A 535 -15.51 15.34 0.49
C LEU A 535 -16.37 15.90 1.63
N VAL A 536 -15.75 16.43 2.69
CA VAL A 536 -16.45 17.08 3.81
C VAL A 536 -17.18 18.34 3.35
N PHE A 537 -16.57 19.16 2.48
CA PHE A 537 -17.21 20.35 1.91
C PHE A 537 -18.50 19.99 1.15
N HIS A 538 -18.44 19.02 0.23
CA HIS A 538 -19.62 18.53 -0.50
C HIS A 538 -20.65 17.88 0.43
N GLY A 539 -20.21 17.12 1.44
CA GLY A 539 -21.08 16.53 2.46
C GLY A 539 -21.86 17.59 3.26
N LEU A 540 -21.21 18.70 3.63
CA LEU A 540 -21.84 19.83 4.31
C LEU A 540 -22.82 20.58 3.40
N GLN A 541 -22.49 20.76 2.12
CA GLN A 541 -23.44 21.29 1.13
C GLN A 541 -24.70 20.41 1.08
N LEU A 542 -24.54 19.09 0.91
CA LEU A 542 -25.63 18.13 0.79
C LEU A 542 -26.51 18.07 2.06
N LEU A 543 -25.89 18.13 3.25
CA LEU A 543 -26.58 18.23 4.54
C LEU A 543 -27.44 19.50 4.64
N TYR A 544 -26.88 20.66 4.27
CA TYR A 544 -27.63 21.91 4.21
C TYR A 544 -28.77 21.85 3.18
N GLY A 545 -28.54 21.20 2.03
CA GLY A 545 -29.57 20.88 1.04
C GLY A 545 -30.74 20.10 1.63
N CYS A 546 -30.47 19.06 2.41
CA CYS A 546 -31.51 18.29 3.11
C CYS A 546 -32.30 19.13 4.12
N VAL A 547 -31.62 20.01 4.88
CA VAL A 547 -32.27 20.94 5.81
C VAL A 547 -33.20 21.92 5.09
N ILE A 548 -32.83 22.37 3.89
CA ILE A 548 -33.68 23.24 3.07
C ILE A 548 -34.84 22.48 2.43
N ALA A 549 -34.60 21.28 1.88
CA ALA A 549 -35.63 20.39 1.35
C ALA A 549 -36.71 20.05 2.40
N TRP A 550 -36.31 19.82 3.66
CA TRP A 550 -37.24 19.62 4.76
C TRP A 550 -38.05 20.89 5.11
N LYS A 551 -37.48 22.08 4.93
CA LYS A 551 -38.14 23.36 5.19
C LYS A 551 -39.08 23.78 4.06
N THR A 552 -38.78 23.44 2.80
CA THR A 552 -39.62 23.77 1.65
C THR A 552 -40.84 22.86 1.51
N ARG A 553 -40.86 21.67 2.12
CA ARG A 553 -42.00 20.72 2.07
C ARG A 553 -43.36 21.25 2.54
N VAL A 554 -43.39 22.40 3.23
CA VAL A 554 -44.62 23.03 3.78
C VAL A 554 -45.19 24.07 2.78
N ILE A 555 -44.54 24.26 1.64
CA ILE A 555 -44.92 25.24 0.61
C ILE A 555 -45.82 24.54 -0.41
N ASP A 556 -47.10 24.43 -0.06
CA ASP A 556 -48.15 23.87 -0.93
C ASP A 556 -48.80 24.99 -1.75
N LEU A 557 -48.00 25.60 -2.63
CA LEU A 557 -48.39 26.65 -3.57
C LEU A 557 -47.98 26.23 -4.97
N GLU A 558 -48.90 26.34 -5.94
CA GLU A 558 -48.70 25.85 -7.31
C GLU A 558 -47.55 26.59 -8.03
N GLU A 559 -47.30 27.85 -7.66
CA GLU A 559 -46.19 28.67 -8.16
C GLU A 559 -44.82 28.20 -7.65
N PHE A 560 -44.78 27.49 -6.52
CA PHE A 560 -43.55 27.03 -5.86
C PHE A 560 -43.33 25.52 -5.92
N ILE A 561 -44.19 24.80 -6.66
CA ILE A 561 -44.15 23.35 -6.84
C ILE A 561 -42.76 22.80 -7.27
N GLU A 562 -41.96 23.59 -7.98
CA GLU A 562 -40.58 23.25 -8.37
C GLU A 562 -39.67 22.94 -7.14
N ALA A 563 -39.98 23.48 -5.97
CA ALA A 563 -39.25 23.20 -4.74
C ALA A 563 -39.41 21.75 -4.25
N HIS A 564 -40.50 21.07 -4.64
CA HIS A 564 -40.71 19.64 -4.35
C HIS A 564 -39.91 18.75 -5.31
N ASP A 565 -39.81 19.14 -6.58
CA ASP A 565 -38.94 18.47 -7.57
C ASP A 565 -37.47 18.53 -7.11
N PHE A 566 -37.02 19.71 -6.65
CA PHE A 566 -35.69 19.91 -6.08
C PHE A 566 -35.45 19.12 -4.78
N ALA A 567 -36.43 19.09 -3.87
CA ALA A 567 -36.32 18.28 -2.65
C ALA A 567 -36.14 16.79 -2.98
N THR A 568 -36.90 16.29 -3.94
CA THR A 568 -36.83 14.89 -4.41
C THR A 568 -35.45 14.57 -5.01
N ALA A 569 -34.90 15.46 -5.84
CA ALA A 569 -33.55 15.30 -6.40
C ALA A 569 -32.45 15.32 -5.31
N ILE A 570 -32.54 16.21 -4.33
CA ILE A 570 -31.59 16.25 -3.19
C ILE A 570 -31.65 14.94 -2.39
N TYR A 571 -32.84 14.46 -2.04
CA TYR A 571 -32.97 13.21 -1.27
C TYR A 571 -32.42 12.00 -2.03
N LEU A 572 -32.62 11.93 -3.35
CA LEU A 572 -32.04 10.86 -4.19
C LEU A 572 -30.51 10.89 -4.15
N ILE A 573 -29.90 12.06 -4.35
CA ILE A 573 -28.43 12.19 -4.32
C ILE A 573 -27.88 11.84 -2.93
N THR A 574 -28.53 12.27 -1.85
CA THR A 574 -28.15 11.91 -0.47
C THR A 574 -28.24 10.41 -0.21
N PHE A 575 -29.30 9.75 -0.69
CA PHE A 575 -29.45 8.30 -0.58
C PHE A 575 -28.36 7.54 -1.34
N CYS A 576 -28.08 7.94 -2.58
CA CYS A 576 -26.99 7.37 -3.37
C CYS A 576 -25.63 7.58 -2.68
N SER A 577 -25.35 8.78 -2.17
CA SER A 577 -24.10 9.09 -1.46
C SER A 577 -23.89 8.19 -0.24
N PHE A 578 -24.93 7.96 0.57
CA PHE A 578 -24.86 7.08 1.73
C PHE A 578 -24.55 5.62 1.34
N ILE A 579 -25.14 5.12 0.26
CA ILE A 579 -24.85 3.77 -0.27
C ILE A 579 -23.40 3.67 -0.75
N ILE A 580 -22.89 4.66 -1.50
CA ILE A 580 -21.50 4.67 -1.99
C ILE A 580 -20.52 4.52 -0.82
N VAL A 581 -20.67 5.32 0.25
CA VAL A 581 -19.74 5.30 1.39
C VAL A 581 -19.68 3.92 2.04
N ILE A 582 -20.82 3.24 2.20
CA ILE A 582 -20.86 1.87 2.76
C ILE A 582 -20.20 0.86 1.80
N LEU A 583 -20.50 0.93 0.50
CA LEU A 583 -19.91 0.03 -0.49
C LEU A 583 -18.38 0.20 -0.62
N MET A 584 -17.87 1.43 -0.47
CA MET A 584 -16.43 1.71 -0.54
C MET A 584 -15.62 1.01 0.57
N VAL A 585 -16.19 0.86 1.77
CA VAL A 585 -15.50 0.20 2.90
C VAL A 585 -15.33 -1.31 2.68
N GLY A 586 -16.25 -1.94 1.93
CA GLY A 586 -16.22 -3.39 1.68
C GLY A 586 -15.39 -3.83 0.47
N VAL A 587 -14.80 -2.91 -0.30
CA VAL A 587 -14.19 -3.21 -1.61
C VAL A 587 -12.70 -2.93 -1.61
N THR A 588 -11.90 -4.01 -1.62
CA THR A 588 -10.44 -3.95 -1.67
C THR A 588 -9.90 -3.65 -3.07
N SER A 589 -10.54 -4.18 -4.12
CA SER A 589 -10.10 -3.99 -5.52
C SER A 589 -10.27 -2.54 -6.00
N THR A 590 -9.25 -2.02 -6.66
CA THR A 590 -9.26 -0.68 -7.26
C THR A 590 -10.16 -0.59 -8.48
N SER A 591 -10.23 -1.65 -9.30
CA SER A 591 -11.13 -1.71 -10.44
C SER A 591 -12.62 -1.71 -10.04
N ASN A 592 -12.95 -2.48 -9.00
CA ASN A 592 -14.30 -2.50 -8.42
C ASN A 592 -14.69 -1.14 -7.82
N ARG A 593 -13.76 -0.45 -7.14
CA ARG A 593 -13.94 0.91 -6.62
C ARG A 593 -14.31 1.90 -7.73
N ASN A 594 -13.54 1.95 -8.82
CA ASN A 594 -13.80 2.87 -9.95
C ASN A 594 -15.15 2.57 -10.64
N THR A 595 -15.52 1.28 -10.74
CA THR A 595 -16.80 0.81 -11.27
C THR A 595 -17.99 1.34 -10.45
N ILE A 596 -17.92 1.21 -9.12
CA ILE A 596 -19.00 1.66 -8.20
C ILE A 596 -19.16 3.18 -8.25
N ILE A 597 -18.05 3.94 -8.23
CA ILE A 597 -18.08 5.40 -8.36
C ILE A 597 -18.76 5.81 -9.67
N SER A 598 -18.36 5.20 -10.80
CA SER A 598 -18.92 5.51 -12.12
C SER A 598 -20.42 5.20 -12.20
N ALA A 599 -20.85 4.03 -11.73
CA ALA A 599 -22.24 3.59 -11.77
C ALA A 599 -23.16 4.49 -10.94
N CYS A 600 -22.76 4.82 -9.70
CA CYS A 600 -23.57 5.67 -8.83
C CYS A 600 -23.58 7.13 -9.29
N ALA A 601 -22.48 7.62 -9.89
CA ALA A 601 -22.42 8.96 -10.45
C ALA A 601 -23.46 9.14 -11.57
N ILE A 602 -23.40 8.29 -12.62
CA ILE A 602 -24.37 8.27 -13.74
C ILE A 602 -25.80 8.18 -13.21
N PHE A 603 -26.07 7.23 -12.31
CA PHE A 603 -27.42 7.03 -11.79
C PHE A 603 -27.96 8.27 -11.07
N SER A 604 -27.11 8.96 -10.31
CA SER A 604 -27.48 10.18 -9.58
C SER A 604 -27.70 11.39 -10.49
N SER A 605 -26.82 11.62 -11.47
CA SER A 605 -26.90 12.77 -12.38
C SER A 605 -28.04 12.61 -13.38
N PHE A 606 -28.14 11.45 -14.03
CA PHE A 606 -29.21 11.14 -14.99
C PHE A 606 -30.59 11.23 -14.35
N SER A 607 -30.76 10.64 -13.16
CA SER A 607 -32.06 10.69 -12.45
C SER A 607 -32.40 12.10 -11.96
N CYS A 608 -31.42 12.91 -11.56
CA CYS A 608 -31.61 14.31 -11.22
C CYS A 608 -32.12 15.13 -12.43
N ILE A 609 -31.54 14.93 -13.62
CA ILE A 609 -32.01 15.55 -14.87
C ILE A 609 -33.46 15.13 -15.15
N LEU A 610 -33.78 13.84 -15.07
CA LEU A 610 -35.12 13.32 -15.34
C LEU A 610 -36.18 13.89 -14.38
N ILE A 611 -35.89 14.02 -13.09
CA ILE A 611 -36.82 14.60 -12.11
C ILE A 611 -37.07 16.09 -12.44
N ILE A 612 -36.00 16.89 -12.59
CA ILE A 612 -36.11 18.35 -12.74
C ILE A 612 -36.72 18.75 -14.08
N PHE A 613 -36.37 18.07 -15.18
CA PHE A 613 -36.84 18.41 -16.52
C PHE A 613 -38.11 17.64 -16.92
N GLY A 614 -38.28 16.39 -16.47
CA GLY A 614 -39.49 15.61 -16.72
C GLY A 614 -40.75 16.29 -16.18
N ALA A 615 -40.70 16.81 -14.95
CA ALA A 615 -41.79 17.58 -14.36
C ALA A 615 -42.14 18.86 -15.15
N LYS A 616 -41.13 19.51 -15.78
CA LYS A 616 -41.33 20.69 -16.63
C LYS A 616 -41.96 20.31 -17.97
N PHE A 617 -41.47 19.27 -18.65
CA PHE A 617 -42.03 18.80 -19.92
C PHE A 617 -43.46 18.27 -19.77
N TRP A 618 -43.78 17.59 -18.66
CA TRP A 618 -45.14 17.11 -18.38
C TRP A 618 -46.17 18.24 -18.34
N LYS A 619 -45.84 19.38 -17.73
CA LYS A 619 -46.71 20.58 -17.66
C LYS A 619 -46.88 21.28 -19.01
N ILE A 620 -45.90 21.18 -19.90
CA ILE A 620 -46.02 21.66 -21.30
C ILE A 620 -46.99 20.78 -22.08
N TYR A 621 -46.97 19.46 -21.84
CA TYR A 621 -47.85 18.50 -22.52
C TYR A 621 -49.30 18.52 -22.00
N LYS A 622 -49.51 18.80 -20.72
CA LYS A 622 -50.83 18.99 -20.10
C LYS A 622 -50.90 20.35 -19.39
N PRO A 623 -51.24 21.44 -20.09
CA PRO A 623 -51.63 22.68 -19.43
C PRO A 623 -52.88 22.44 -18.57
N VAL A 624 -52.88 22.96 -17.35
CA VAL A 624 -54.05 22.97 -16.46
C VAL A 624 -54.93 24.16 -16.86
N GLU A 625 -56.26 23.97 -16.87
CA GLU A 625 -57.22 25.06 -17.12
C GLU A 625 -57.29 25.98 -15.88
N ASP A 626 -57.24 27.29 -16.11
CA ASP A 626 -57.04 28.31 -15.08
C ASP A 626 -58.39 28.79 -14.52
N ASP A 627 -58.86 28.17 -13.43
CA ASP A 627 -60.12 28.50 -12.76
C ASP A 627 -60.06 29.88 -12.06
N GLY A 628 -60.66 30.89 -12.68
CA GLY A 628 -60.53 32.28 -12.26
C GLY A 628 -61.12 32.65 -10.88
N LEU A 629 -60.22 32.93 -9.92
CA LEU A 629 -60.38 33.70 -8.66
C LEU A 629 -61.14 33.05 -7.46
N PRO A 630 -60.89 33.49 -6.19
CA PRO A 630 -59.85 34.42 -5.69
C PRO A 630 -59.02 33.93 -4.46
N GLN A 631 -57.82 34.53 -4.32
CA GLN A 631 -57.02 34.79 -3.11
C GLN A 631 -56.80 33.67 -2.05
N ILE A 632 -55.52 33.33 -1.89
CA ILE A 632 -54.96 32.41 -0.90
C ILE A 632 -55.28 32.85 0.54
N LYS A 633 -56.17 32.12 1.22
CA LYS A 633 -56.29 32.20 2.69
C LYS A 633 -55.10 31.52 3.36
N LEU A 634 -54.03 32.27 3.59
CA LEU A 634 -52.94 31.92 4.49
C LEU A 634 -53.49 31.52 5.88
N LYS A 635 -53.54 30.22 6.18
CA LYS A 635 -53.82 29.73 7.53
C LYS A 635 -52.66 30.17 8.44
N PRO A 636 -52.91 30.92 9.54
CA PRO A 636 -51.85 31.33 10.44
C PRO A 636 -51.21 30.10 11.10
N GLN A 637 -49.88 30.08 11.19
CA GLN A 637 -49.18 29.09 12.01
C GLN A 637 -49.71 29.15 13.45
N LYS A 638 -50.04 27.99 14.03
CA LYS A 638 -50.32 27.90 15.46
C LYS A 638 -49.06 28.24 16.25
N SER A 639 -49.03 29.44 16.82
CA SER A 639 -48.13 29.76 17.92
C SER A 639 -48.36 28.79 19.06
N TYR A 640 -47.33 28.09 19.50
CA TYR A 640 -47.37 27.31 20.73
C TYR A 640 -47.37 28.30 21.91
N SER A 641 -48.54 28.62 22.44
CA SER A 641 -48.71 29.29 23.73
C SER A 641 -49.31 28.31 24.73
N GLY A 642 -48.69 28.22 25.92
CA GLY A 642 -49.04 27.23 26.92
C GLY A 642 -50.49 27.37 27.40
N THR A 643 -51.21 26.25 27.42
CA THR A 643 -52.57 26.21 27.98
C THR A 643 -52.50 26.04 29.49
N SER A 644 -52.76 27.12 30.24
CA SER A 644 -53.37 27.01 31.57
C SER A 644 -54.87 27.22 31.37
N GLY A 645 -55.66 26.19 31.68
CA GLY A 645 -57.10 26.26 31.51
C GLY A 645 -57.78 26.83 32.74
N ASN A 646 -58.91 27.52 32.56
CA ASN A 646 -60.05 27.27 33.44
C ASN A 646 -61.41 27.55 32.77
N SER A 647 -62.44 26.93 33.32
CA SER A 647 -63.80 26.81 32.79
C SER A 647 -64.70 28.05 32.99
N SER A 648 -65.74 28.21 32.17
CA SER A 648 -67.17 27.99 32.55
C SER A 648 -68.22 28.75 31.70
N GLY A 649 -69.38 28.12 31.48
CA GLY A 649 -70.66 28.75 31.02
C GLY A 649 -70.74 29.27 29.57
N GLY A 650 -71.88 29.28 28.86
CA GLY A 650 -73.21 28.71 29.13
C GLY A 650 -74.31 29.27 28.20
N SER A 651 -75.35 28.46 27.90
CA SER A 651 -76.67 28.81 27.32
C SER A 651 -76.87 29.18 25.82
N LYS A 652 -77.62 28.28 25.15
CA LYS A 652 -78.90 28.49 24.41
C LYS A 652 -79.02 29.49 23.23
N SER A 653 -79.39 28.96 22.05
CA SER A 653 -80.69 29.17 21.34
C SER A 653 -80.56 28.79 19.83
N LYS A 654 -81.09 27.65 19.34
CA LYS A 654 -82.49 27.34 18.94
C LYS A 654 -82.97 28.02 17.63
N LYS A 655 -83.01 27.25 16.53
CA LYS A 655 -84.18 27.14 15.61
C LYS A 655 -84.06 25.95 14.65
N THR A 656 -85.21 25.50 14.12
CA THR A 656 -85.47 24.21 13.46
C THR A 656 -86.32 24.38 12.17
N SER A 657 -86.66 23.26 11.51
CA SER A 657 -87.41 23.07 10.23
C SER A 657 -86.59 23.31 8.94
N ALA A 658 -86.49 22.40 7.95
CA ALA A 658 -87.43 21.47 7.28
C ALA A 658 -88.35 22.20 6.26
N HIS A 659 -88.69 21.69 5.06
CA HIS A 659 -88.67 20.30 4.54
C HIS A 659 -88.68 20.28 2.97
N SER A 660 -88.48 19.10 2.34
CA SER A 660 -88.83 18.73 0.92
C SER A 660 -88.02 19.42 -0.21
N SER A 661 -87.81 18.90 -1.44
CA SER A 661 -88.01 17.61 -2.15
C SER A 661 -87.41 17.71 -3.58
N ALA A 662 -87.04 16.67 -4.35
CA ALA A 662 -86.75 15.24 -4.15
C ALA A 662 -86.17 14.63 -5.48
N SER A 663 -85.75 13.34 -5.45
CA SER A 663 -85.49 12.41 -6.59
C SER A 663 -84.44 12.75 -7.68
N GLY A 664 -83.46 11.88 -8.01
CA GLY A 664 -83.03 10.61 -7.36
C GLY A 664 -82.16 9.68 -8.25
N VAL A 665 -81.79 8.50 -7.68
CA VAL A 665 -81.32 7.24 -8.36
C VAL A 665 -79.90 7.32 -9.00
N LYS A 666 -78.91 6.41 -8.83
CA LYS A 666 -78.61 5.14 -8.08
C LYS A 666 -77.06 5.12 -7.89
N SER A 667 -76.44 4.57 -6.85
CA SER A 667 -76.29 3.12 -6.59
C SER A 667 -75.47 2.87 -5.31
N GLY A 668 -75.71 1.73 -4.63
CA GLY A 668 -74.73 1.12 -3.70
C GLY A 668 -73.75 0.20 -4.48
N THR A 669 -72.76 -0.46 -3.86
CA THR A 669 -72.76 -0.97 -2.48
C THR A 669 -71.34 -1.12 -1.92
N SER A 670 -71.20 -0.71 -0.66
CA SER A 670 -70.17 -0.93 0.37
C SER A 670 -69.00 -1.91 0.14
N ALA A 671 -67.80 -1.45 0.52
CA ALA A 671 -66.86 -2.24 1.34
C ALA A 671 -67.40 -2.40 2.79
N PRO A 672 -66.93 -3.38 3.57
CA PRO A 672 -66.04 -3.05 4.72
C PRO A 672 -64.95 -4.15 4.93
N THR A 673 -64.01 -4.13 5.88
CA THR A 673 -63.94 -3.51 7.22
C THR A 673 -62.48 -3.22 7.66
N GLN A 674 -62.35 -2.43 8.72
CA GLN A 674 -61.17 -2.16 9.58
C GLN A 674 -60.49 -3.47 10.11
N THR A 675 -59.31 -3.52 10.75
CA THR A 675 -58.81 -2.63 11.84
C THR A 675 -57.29 -2.79 12.14
N ASN A 676 -56.69 -1.75 12.75
CA ASN A 676 -55.40 -1.65 13.45
C ASN A 676 -54.89 -2.96 14.14
N GLN A 677 -53.60 -3.23 14.39
CA GLN A 677 -52.74 -2.54 15.38
C GLN A 677 -51.33 -3.22 15.48
N SER A 678 -50.37 -2.45 15.99
CA SER A 678 -48.93 -2.69 16.18
C SER A 678 -48.47 -3.81 17.14
N ALA A 679 -47.27 -4.36 16.92
CA ALA A 679 -46.24 -4.59 17.95
C ALA A 679 -44.83 -4.83 17.36
N MET A 680 -43.78 -4.37 18.05
CA MET A 680 -42.37 -4.72 17.80
C MET A 680 -41.98 -5.95 18.64
N ALA A 681 -41.04 -6.79 18.17
CA ALA A 681 -40.28 -7.70 19.02
C ALA A 681 -38.89 -8.06 18.45
N SER A 682 -37.84 -7.55 19.11
CA SER A 682 -36.51 -8.16 19.34
C SER A 682 -35.84 -9.04 18.26
N ILE A 683 -34.74 -8.54 17.70
CA ILE A 683 -33.65 -9.35 17.11
C ILE A 683 -32.89 -10.04 18.25
N ASN A 684 -32.65 -11.36 18.14
CA ASN A 684 -31.84 -12.11 19.10
C ASN A 684 -30.44 -12.39 18.53
N ILE A 685 -29.39 -11.94 19.22
CA ILE A 685 -27.99 -12.05 18.81
C ILE A 685 -27.33 -13.20 19.57
N GLN A 686 -27.47 -14.43 19.08
CA GLN A 686 -26.58 -15.56 19.39
C GLN A 686 -26.56 -16.54 18.22
N ASN A 687 -25.45 -16.56 17.46
CA ASN A 687 -24.88 -17.70 16.71
C ASN A 687 -23.77 -17.21 15.76
N PHE A 688 -22.61 -16.85 16.33
CA PHE A 688 -21.34 -16.77 15.60
C PHE A 688 -20.28 -17.50 16.42
N VAL A 689 -19.99 -18.75 16.02
CA VAL A 689 -18.89 -19.56 16.54
C VAL A 689 -18.22 -20.25 15.34
N ASN A 690 -16.94 -19.92 15.14
CA ASN A 690 -15.87 -20.58 14.38
C ASN A 690 -16.17 -21.34 13.07
N PRO A 691 -15.51 -20.97 11.96
CA PRO A 691 -15.22 -21.87 10.85
C PRO A 691 -13.86 -22.56 11.07
N ILE A 692 -13.88 -23.80 11.58
CA ILE A 692 -12.76 -24.75 11.54
C ILE A 692 -13.32 -26.06 10.96
N GLU A 693 -12.50 -26.79 10.18
CA GLU A 693 -12.82 -28.06 9.50
C GLU A 693 -13.83 -28.03 8.35
N ALA A 694 -13.35 -27.73 7.13
CA ALA A 694 -13.98 -28.16 5.87
C ALA A 694 -12.99 -28.22 4.68
N SER A 695 -11.80 -28.80 4.85
CA SER A 695 -10.92 -29.15 3.72
C SER A 695 -10.15 -30.45 3.97
N SER A 696 -10.79 -31.57 3.62
CA SER A 696 -10.06 -32.81 3.29
C SER A 696 -10.92 -33.66 2.35
N ARG A 697 -10.25 -34.38 1.44
CA ARG A 697 -10.79 -35.37 0.47
C ARG A 697 -11.50 -34.81 -0.78
N THR A 698 -10.72 -34.65 -1.85
CA THR A 698 -11.08 -35.15 -3.19
C THR A 698 -9.84 -35.71 -3.89
N THR A 699 -9.72 -37.03 -3.93
CA THR A 699 -8.87 -37.75 -4.89
C THR A 699 -9.49 -37.70 -6.29
N PRO A 700 -8.69 -37.64 -7.37
CA PRO A 700 -9.24 -37.72 -8.72
C PRO A 700 -9.67 -39.17 -9.05
N GLN A 701 -10.89 -39.33 -9.56
CA GLN A 701 -11.30 -40.54 -10.28
C GLN A 701 -11.08 -40.31 -11.79
N ASN A 702 -10.52 -41.32 -12.45
CA ASN A 702 -10.60 -41.46 -13.90
C ASN A 702 -12.05 -41.63 -14.34
N ASP A 703 -12.40 -41.15 -15.53
CA ASP A 703 -13.23 -41.88 -16.49
C ASP A 703 -13.12 -41.27 -17.90
N ASN A 704 -12.81 -42.14 -18.88
CA ASN A 704 -12.76 -41.96 -20.34
C ASN A 704 -11.71 -41.01 -20.96
#